data_AF-A0A9Q0KQ72-F1
#
_entry.id   AF-A0A9Q0KQ72-F1
#
_cell.length_a   1.000
_cell.length_b   1.000
_cell.length_c   1.000
_cell.angle_alpha   90.00
_cell.angle_beta   90.00
_cell.angle_gamma   90.00
#
_symmetry.space_group_name_H-M   'P 1'
#
loop_
_entity.id
_entity.type
_entity.pdbx_description
1 polymer ?
#
loop_
_entity_poly.entity_id
_entity_poly.type
_entity_poly.pdbx_seq_one_letter_code
_entity_poly.pdbx_strand_id
1 'polypeptide(L)'
;MFAAQARPPSLLKSEISASPAPPSLSALFAGCRKNRRTKKPDFVVGVGGSRSIRAVISSGDNNVGTATQPEMGSDGNGSLRSSLLSSSIDVRAVVTIRKKMKESLPEKFEGQLQSFINGIGQGIVIQLISEEIDPVTKSGKSVESAVRGWLPKPSNNSNIVDYTADFTVPSDFGYPGAVLITNLHGKEFFLMEIVIHGCSEVPIFFPANSWIHSRKDNPESRIIFRNQAYLPSQTPAGLKDLRREDLLSKRGNGKGERKPFERIYDYAPYNDLGNPDKDDDLARPVFTGEERPYPRRCRTGRPPTNSDQYSESRVEKPHPVYVPRDETFEEIKEATFSAGRLKALFHNLIPSLAATLSSSDIPFKCFSDIDKLYSDGVLLKHDDQKEVLPMLMRTVISAGERLLKYEIPFIISRDRFSWLRDNEFSRQTLAGVNPVNIERLKEFPIVSKLDPALYGPPESAITRELVEQELQGMSIEEAVEKSRLFILDYHDILLPFIKKMNALPGRKAYASRTIFFYTNRGFLRPIAIELSLPPTPSLHHNRRVYIHGHDATAYWTWKQAKAHVASNDAGIHQLANHWLRTHACMEPYIIATHRHLSVMHPIYKLLHPYMRYTLEINALARQSLINGGGIIEACFSPGKYAVELSSAAYKSMWRFDMEALPADLLRRGMAIEDPSMPCGVRLVIEDYPYAADGLLVWSAIKEWVEEYVAHFYSDPSSVSKDVELQAWWNEIKNEGHYDKRNEPWWPKLNTKDDLSGIITIMVWIASGQHAAINFGQYPLGGYVPNRPTLMRKLIIQEDDPEYEKFIYHPEQTFLGSLPTQLQATKVMAVQDTLSMHSPDEEYLGQQHPLYCHWINDPHILSLFDKFSSRMKEIEDIINGRNKDINLKNRCGAGVPPYELLLPTSGPGAEESHQSQASRLAPFLEQLDPSKHSLSYLYILEAYTSVPVQKEKVSEIALSTVNFINSCLAEQIRLVPAKFTSLCKRFKDQVLLLQSPIQGVGPSRTAVRKLQPSSEHLTALHPDFLQLCLLSKCYKAGLCVLEEDIFEVDQPKDFFLYCYYGGMICIGHKLFHKAMELLHNVVTAPMSTTNAIAVEAYKKYILVSRIHNGQFSTTSFPKYTSSVAQRSLKNFSLPYVDLANSYGTGKIAELESCAETNREKFELDNTLGLAKQVVSSLYKRNIQRLTQTYLTLSLQDIANTV
;
A
#
# COMPACT_ATOMS: atom_id res chain seq x y z
N MET A 1 11.14 -31.73 51.85
CA MET A 1 10.02 -32.54 52.39
C MET A 1 8.99 -31.61 53.02
N PHE A 2 7.85 -32.10 53.51
CA PHE A 2 6.64 -31.30 53.78
C PHE A 2 6.69 -30.30 54.96
N ALA A 3 5.76 -29.32 54.88
CA ALA A 3 5.07 -28.59 55.95
C ALA A 3 5.84 -27.51 56.78
N ALA A 4 5.18 -26.64 57.57
CA ALA A 4 4.04 -25.69 57.36
C ALA A 4 3.52 -25.12 58.72
N GLN A 5 2.81 -23.97 58.70
CA GLN A 5 2.03 -23.38 59.83
C GLN A 5 2.87 -22.80 61.03
N ALA A 6 2.40 -21.89 61.93
CA ALA A 6 1.11 -21.17 62.07
C ALA A 6 1.12 -19.89 62.99
N ARG A 7 0.18 -18.96 62.71
CA ARG A 7 -0.67 -18.12 63.63
C ARG A 7 -0.17 -16.87 64.43
N PRO A 8 -1.01 -15.78 64.47
CA PRO A 8 -1.01 -14.67 65.46
C PRO A 8 -2.37 -14.49 66.22
N PRO A 9 -2.47 -13.65 67.28
CA PRO A 9 -3.76 -13.00 67.64
C PRO A 9 -3.74 -11.61 68.37
N SER A 10 -4.81 -10.79 68.16
CA SER A 10 -5.47 -9.88 69.16
C SER A 10 -4.76 -8.54 69.59
N LEU A 11 -5.38 -7.47 70.17
CA LEU A 11 -6.78 -6.97 70.30
C LEU A 11 -6.90 -5.51 70.92
N LEU A 12 -8.12 -4.92 70.90
CA LEU A 12 -8.70 -3.81 71.77
C LEU A 12 -8.18 -2.35 71.61
N LYS A 13 -8.97 -1.25 71.71
CA LYS A 13 -10.43 -0.88 71.92
C LYS A 13 -10.66 0.52 71.24
N SER A 14 -11.60 1.49 71.40
CA SER A 14 -12.93 1.86 72.03
C SER A 14 -13.24 3.34 71.56
N GLU A 15 -14.40 4.03 71.50
CA GLU A 15 -15.88 3.91 71.33
C GLU A 15 -16.36 5.35 70.85
N ILE A 16 -17.54 6.02 70.97
CA ILE A 16 -18.89 5.91 71.62
C ILE A 16 -19.92 6.92 70.97
N SER A 17 -21.25 6.66 71.03
CA SER A 17 -22.48 7.54 70.86
C SER A 17 -22.65 8.59 69.71
N ALA A 18 -23.86 8.92 69.19
CA ALA A 18 -25.21 8.27 69.12
C ALA A 18 -26.26 9.10 68.26
N SER A 19 -27.39 8.46 67.86
CA SER A 19 -28.70 9.04 67.42
C SER A 19 -28.95 9.20 65.87
N PRO A 20 -30.21 9.31 65.34
CA PRO A 20 -30.84 8.16 64.67
C PRO A 20 -31.53 8.40 63.28
N ALA A 21 -32.08 7.33 62.68
CA ALA A 21 -32.78 7.25 61.37
C ALA A 21 -34.31 7.53 61.48
N PRO A 22 -35.31 7.09 60.64
CA PRO A 22 -35.43 5.90 59.72
C PRO A 22 -36.03 6.27 58.31
N PRO A 23 -36.61 5.39 57.44
CA PRO A 23 -36.92 3.94 57.50
C PRO A 23 -36.42 3.10 56.28
N SER A 24 -37.06 1.97 55.96
CA SER A 24 -36.47 0.84 55.22
C SER A 24 -37.46 -0.24 54.71
N LEU A 25 -37.00 -1.17 53.86
CA LEU A 25 -37.51 -2.55 53.56
C LEU A 25 -38.75 -2.69 52.65
N SER A 26 -39.04 -3.82 51.95
CA SER A 26 -38.40 -5.17 51.74
C SER A 26 -38.54 -5.58 50.22
N ALA A 27 -38.66 -6.81 49.65
CA ALA A 27 -38.73 -8.27 49.97
C ALA A 27 -38.62 -9.09 48.63
N LEU A 28 -38.54 -10.44 48.49
CA LEU A 28 -37.93 -11.59 49.21
C LEU A 28 -37.85 -12.84 48.25
N PHE A 29 -36.68 -13.49 48.16
CA PHE A 29 -36.35 -14.93 47.88
C PHE A 29 -37.07 -15.86 46.83
N ALA A 30 -36.26 -16.32 45.85
CA ALA A 30 -35.98 -17.69 45.35
C ALA A 30 -36.91 -18.94 45.55
N GLY A 31 -36.98 -19.85 44.53
CA GLY A 31 -37.49 -21.24 44.70
C GLY A 31 -37.60 -22.22 43.50
N CYS A 32 -36.59 -23.09 43.31
CA CYS A 32 -36.56 -24.47 42.70
C CYS A 32 -37.61 -25.08 41.71
N ARG A 33 -37.07 -25.59 40.56
CA ARG A 33 -37.18 -26.96 39.95
C ARG A 33 -38.50 -27.57 39.33
N LYS A 34 -38.37 -27.92 38.03
CA LYS A 34 -38.67 -29.23 37.33
C LYS A 34 -40.09 -29.62 36.80
N ASN A 35 -40.09 -29.96 35.49
CA ASN A 35 -40.66 -31.17 34.80
C ASN A 35 -42.09 -31.25 34.16
N ARG A 36 -42.06 -31.45 32.83
CA ARG A 36 -42.78 -32.46 31.98
C ARG A 36 -44.31 -32.41 31.68
N ARG A 37 -44.60 -32.03 30.41
CA ARG A 37 -45.30 -32.79 29.33
C ARG A 37 -46.82 -33.15 29.38
N THR A 38 -47.49 -32.84 28.25
CA THR A 38 -48.61 -33.57 27.55
C THR A 38 -50.03 -33.55 28.18
N LYS A 39 -51.18 -33.59 27.46
CA LYS A 39 -51.50 -33.70 26.00
C LYS A 39 -52.99 -33.34 25.69
N LYS A 40 -53.29 -32.61 24.59
CA LYS A 40 -54.56 -32.58 23.78
C LYS A 40 -55.90 -32.23 24.52
N PRO A 41 -57.07 -32.16 23.82
CA PRO A 41 -57.54 -31.19 22.80
C PRO A 41 -58.81 -30.43 23.33
N ASP A 42 -59.64 -29.61 22.65
CA ASP A 42 -60.17 -29.53 21.27
C ASP A 42 -60.62 -28.07 20.88
N PHE A 43 -61.32 -27.91 19.74
CA PHE A 43 -61.87 -26.66 19.15
C PHE A 43 -62.99 -26.00 20.03
N VAL A 44 -63.41 -24.72 19.90
CA VAL A 44 -63.83 -23.94 18.71
C VAL A 44 -63.64 -22.40 18.87
N VAL A 45 -63.24 -21.75 17.76
CA VAL A 45 -63.37 -20.33 17.34
C VAL A 45 -63.64 -19.21 18.38
N GLY A 46 -62.71 -18.24 18.41
CA GLY A 46 -62.96 -16.84 18.80
C GLY A 46 -61.77 -15.96 18.40
N VAL A 47 -61.94 -14.99 17.49
CA VAL A 47 -60.84 -14.18 16.95
C VAL A 47 -61.12 -12.68 17.04
N GLY A 48 -60.29 -11.97 17.80
CA GLY A 48 -60.17 -10.52 17.82
C GLY A 48 -58.93 -10.11 18.64
N GLY A 49 -58.17 -9.10 18.26
CA GLY A 49 -58.21 -8.35 17.01
C GLY A 49 -57.00 -7.41 16.91
N SER A 50 -56.27 -7.44 15.80
CA SER A 50 -55.11 -6.57 15.57
C SER A 50 -55.18 -5.94 14.18
N ARG A 51 -55.19 -4.61 14.13
CA ARG A 51 -55.06 -3.74 12.95
C ARG A 51 -54.37 -2.45 13.43
N SER A 52 -53.31 -1.91 12.82
CA SER A 52 -52.87 -1.87 11.41
C SER A 52 -53.78 -1.04 10.51
N ILE A 53 -53.30 0.15 10.11
CA ILE A 53 -53.83 0.95 9.00
C ILE A 53 -52.64 1.28 8.09
N ARG A 54 -52.86 1.17 6.78
CA ARG A 54 -51.91 1.48 5.70
C ARG A 54 -52.64 2.36 4.68
N ALA A 55 -51.90 3.18 3.93
CA ALA A 55 -52.45 4.16 3.00
C ALA A 55 -53.26 3.55 1.85
N VAL A 56 -54.11 4.39 1.22
CA VAL A 56 -54.88 4.10 0.01
C VAL A 56 -54.59 5.19 -1.03
N ILE A 57 -54.42 4.78 -2.29
CA ILE A 57 -54.28 5.66 -3.46
C ILE A 57 -55.67 5.85 -4.10
N SER A 58 -55.93 7.01 -4.70
CA SER A 58 -57.11 7.22 -5.55
C SER A 58 -56.71 7.74 -6.93
N SER A 59 -57.27 7.11 -7.96
CA SER A 59 -57.19 7.47 -9.37
C SER A 59 -58.44 6.94 -10.05
N GLY A 60 -59.09 7.71 -10.92
CA GLY A 60 -60.30 7.25 -11.61
C GLY A 60 -60.74 8.18 -12.75
N ASP A 61 -60.78 7.63 -13.95
CA ASP A 61 -61.41 8.22 -15.14
C ASP A 61 -62.89 7.82 -15.24
N ASN A 62 -63.71 8.64 -15.90
CA ASN A 62 -64.64 8.22 -16.98
C ASN A 62 -65.49 9.38 -17.54
N ASN A 63 -66.16 9.14 -18.68
CA ASN A 63 -67.02 10.06 -19.44
C ASN A 63 -68.43 9.43 -19.64
N VAL A 64 -69.47 10.04 -20.23
CA VAL A 64 -69.62 11.21 -21.12
C VAL A 64 -70.94 11.95 -20.81
N GLY A 65 -71.03 13.26 -21.07
CA GLY A 65 -72.28 14.03 -21.10
C GLY A 65 -72.17 15.26 -22.04
N THR A 66 -73.26 15.66 -22.71
CA THR A 66 -73.21 16.61 -23.85
C THR A 66 -74.24 17.75 -23.79
N ALA A 67 -73.95 18.84 -24.54
CA ALA A 67 -74.74 20.07 -24.75
C ALA A 67 -74.84 21.03 -23.52
N THR A 68 -74.94 22.36 -23.66
CA THR A 68 -75.20 23.21 -24.86
C THR A 68 -74.43 24.56 -24.76
N GLN A 69 -74.30 25.30 -25.87
CA GLN A 69 -73.87 26.71 -25.97
C GLN A 69 -75.09 27.63 -26.31
N PRO A 70 -74.98 28.97 -26.42
CA PRO A 70 -73.87 29.91 -26.12
C PRO A 70 -74.31 31.07 -25.18
N GLU A 71 -73.42 32.06 -24.90
CA GLU A 71 -73.58 33.47 -25.35
C GLU A 71 -72.43 34.39 -24.85
N MET A 72 -72.34 35.61 -25.40
CA MET A 72 -71.30 36.59 -25.05
C MET A 72 -71.81 37.60 -24.02
N GLY A 73 -70.92 38.06 -23.13
CA GLY A 73 -71.15 39.21 -22.27
C GLY A 73 -69.83 39.89 -21.93
N SER A 74 -69.59 41.07 -22.51
CA SER A 74 -68.55 41.97 -22.05
C SER A 74 -69.07 42.80 -20.89
N ASP A 75 -68.30 42.91 -19.81
CA ASP A 75 -67.94 44.22 -19.27
C ASP A 75 -66.79 44.08 -18.27
N GLY A 76 -65.93 45.10 -18.20
CA GLY A 76 -64.79 45.14 -17.30
C GLY A 76 -65.06 46.00 -16.08
N ASN A 77 -64.52 45.59 -14.93
CA ASN A 77 -64.10 46.60 -13.95
C ASN A 77 -62.85 46.13 -13.18
N GLY A 78 -61.98 47.09 -12.86
CA GLY A 78 -60.67 46.80 -12.30
C GLY A 78 -60.70 46.47 -10.82
N SER A 79 -60.03 45.39 -10.40
CA SER A 79 -59.63 45.18 -9.01
C SER A 79 -58.12 44.98 -8.96
N LEU A 80 -57.40 46.01 -8.52
CA LEU A 80 -55.95 45.99 -8.33
C LEU A 80 -55.58 45.12 -7.11
N ARG A 81 -55.64 43.80 -7.28
CA ARG A 81 -54.84 42.88 -6.46
C ARG A 81 -53.42 42.90 -7.01
N SER A 82 -52.51 43.54 -6.28
CA SER A 82 -51.08 43.42 -6.53
C SER A 82 -50.65 41.96 -6.32
N SER A 83 -50.58 41.19 -7.39
CA SER A 83 -49.83 39.94 -7.39
C SER A 83 -48.38 40.28 -7.09
N LEU A 84 -47.92 39.98 -5.88
CA LEU A 84 -46.50 39.86 -5.58
C LEU A 84 -45.95 38.74 -6.47
N LEU A 85 -45.44 39.11 -7.64
CA LEU A 85 -44.60 38.27 -8.45
C LEU A 85 -43.36 38.00 -7.61
N SER A 86 -43.31 36.83 -6.97
CA SER A 86 -42.10 36.33 -6.33
C SER A 86 -41.04 36.18 -7.42
N SER A 87 -40.16 37.15 -7.55
CA SER A 87 -39.03 37.07 -8.46
C SER A 87 -38.26 35.78 -8.19
N SER A 88 -37.96 35.02 -9.24
CA SER A 88 -37.20 33.78 -9.18
C SER A 88 -35.87 33.96 -9.89
N ILE A 89 -34.83 33.33 -9.36
CA ILE A 89 -33.48 33.29 -9.91
C ILE A 89 -33.26 31.88 -10.44
N ASP A 90 -32.86 31.76 -11.71
CA ASP A 90 -32.45 30.47 -12.25
C ASP A 90 -31.00 30.18 -11.85
N VAL A 91 -30.80 29.02 -11.22
CA VAL A 91 -29.56 28.60 -10.56
C VAL A 91 -29.14 27.26 -11.14
N ARG A 92 -27.84 27.10 -11.44
CA ARG A 92 -27.29 25.87 -12.01
C ARG A 92 -26.25 25.25 -11.10
N ALA A 93 -26.47 24.00 -10.71
CA ALA A 93 -25.42 23.15 -10.17
C ALA A 93 -24.67 22.43 -11.29
N VAL A 94 -23.37 22.28 -11.11
CA VAL A 94 -22.51 21.30 -11.79
C VAL A 94 -22.06 20.28 -10.74
N VAL A 95 -22.19 18.99 -11.05
CA VAL A 95 -21.92 17.87 -10.15
C VAL A 95 -20.81 17.01 -10.76
N THR A 96 -19.62 17.06 -10.17
CA THR A 96 -18.40 16.45 -10.71
C THR A 96 -18.15 15.10 -10.05
N ILE A 97 -18.23 14.03 -10.85
CA ILE A 97 -18.15 12.63 -10.38
C ILE A 97 -16.92 11.95 -10.98
N ARG A 98 -16.14 11.28 -10.13
CA ARG A 98 -15.03 10.43 -10.54
C ARG A 98 -15.54 9.02 -10.87
N LYS A 99 -15.31 8.60 -12.11
CA LYS A 99 -15.51 7.22 -12.58
C LYS A 99 -14.32 6.34 -12.20
N LYS A 100 -14.57 5.03 -12.21
CA LYS A 100 -13.59 4.01 -11.88
C LYS A 100 -12.46 4.03 -12.91
N MET A 101 -11.19 4.04 -12.46
CA MET A 101 -10.05 4.13 -13.37
C MET A 101 -9.83 2.86 -14.21
N LYS A 102 -10.30 1.71 -13.71
CA LYS A 102 -10.24 0.41 -14.42
C LYS A 102 -11.61 -0.28 -14.45
N GLU A 103 -12.46 0.17 -15.37
CA GLU A 103 -13.74 -0.47 -15.69
C GLU A 103 -13.57 -1.66 -16.65
N SER A 104 -14.14 -2.81 -16.30
CA SER A 104 -14.39 -3.94 -17.21
C SER A 104 -15.48 -3.63 -18.24
N LEU A 105 -15.65 -4.47 -19.26
CA LEU A 105 -16.69 -4.28 -20.29
C LEU A 105 -18.11 -4.17 -19.71
N PRO A 106 -18.56 -5.04 -18.77
CA PRO A 106 -19.86 -4.86 -18.10
C PRO A 106 -19.97 -3.54 -17.33
N GLU A 107 -18.94 -3.16 -16.58
CA GLU A 107 -18.92 -1.88 -15.83
C GLU A 107 -19.00 -0.67 -16.75
N LYS A 108 -18.43 -0.73 -17.96
CA LYS A 108 -18.56 0.34 -18.98
C LYS A 108 -19.99 0.47 -19.52
N PHE A 109 -20.66 -0.63 -19.80
CA PHE A 109 -22.08 -0.62 -20.20
C PHE A 109 -22.98 -0.12 -19.06
N GLU A 110 -22.71 -0.55 -17.82
CA GLU A 110 -23.43 -0.08 -16.64
C GLU A 110 -23.18 1.41 -16.38
N GLY A 111 -21.95 1.89 -16.49
CA GLY A 111 -21.59 3.31 -16.36
C GLY A 111 -22.19 4.18 -17.47
N GLN A 112 -22.36 3.65 -18.69
CA GLN A 112 -23.13 4.31 -19.77
C GLN A 112 -24.62 4.38 -19.42
N LEU A 113 -25.21 3.29 -18.91
CA LEU A 113 -26.60 3.26 -18.46
C LEU A 113 -26.85 4.22 -17.29
N GLN A 114 -25.95 4.29 -16.30
CA GLN A 114 -26.01 5.27 -15.22
C GLN A 114 -25.88 6.70 -15.74
N SER A 115 -25.02 6.95 -16.74
CA SER A 115 -24.88 8.27 -17.37
C SER A 115 -26.17 8.69 -18.11
N PHE A 116 -26.88 7.73 -18.72
CA PHE A 116 -28.20 7.95 -19.32
C PHE A 116 -29.28 8.23 -18.25
N ILE A 117 -29.33 7.41 -17.19
CA ILE A 117 -30.27 7.55 -16.05
C ILE A 117 -30.08 8.89 -15.32
N ASN A 118 -28.83 9.37 -15.19
CA ASN A 118 -28.54 10.74 -14.76
C ASN A 118 -29.06 11.76 -15.79
N GLY A 119 -28.74 11.59 -17.07
CA GLY A 119 -29.18 12.52 -18.13
C GLY A 119 -30.69 12.77 -18.17
N ILE A 120 -31.51 11.76 -17.83
CA ILE A 120 -32.98 11.84 -17.80
C ILE A 120 -33.59 12.22 -16.44
N GLY A 121 -32.81 12.54 -15.41
CA GLY A 121 -33.35 12.99 -14.12
C GLY A 121 -33.82 11.89 -13.17
N GLN A 122 -33.29 10.65 -13.28
CA GLN A 122 -33.71 9.51 -12.44
C GLN A 122 -32.60 8.91 -11.56
N GLY A 123 -31.35 9.36 -11.70
CA GLY A 123 -30.19 8.76 -11.02
C GLY A 123 -29.73 9.48 -9.74
N ILE A 124 -29.73 10.81 -9.74
CA ILE A 124 -29.24 11.64 -8.63
C ILE A 124 -30.23 12.79 -8.40
N VAL A 125 -30.56 13.02 -7.13
CA VAL A 125 -31.34 14.18 -6.67
C VAL A 125 -30.44 15.01 -5.77
N ILE A 126 -30.53 16.34 -5.90
CA ILE A 126 -29.83 17.28 -5.02
C ILE A 126 -30.79 18.37 -4.51
N GLN A 127 -30.67 18.67 -3.22
CA GLN A 127 -31.43 19.70 -2.53
C GLN A 127 -30.47 20.77 -2.00
N LEU A 128 -30.59 22.00 -2.49
CA LEU A 128 -29.82 23.14 -1.98
C LEU A 128 -30.44 23.58 -0.65
N ILE A 129 -29.60 23.88 0.34
CA ILE A 129 -30.01 24.38 1.65
C ILE A 129 -29.35 25.74 1.90
N SER A 130 -30.16 26.72 2.25
CA SER A 130 -29.72 28.08 2.54
C SER A 130 -29.07 28.23 3.92
N GLU A 131 -28.18 29.21 4.03
CA GLU A 131 -27.69 29.76 5.29
C GLU A 131 -28.81 30.47 6.10
N GLU A 132 -29.89 30.90 5.43
CA GLU A 132 -31.08 31.51 6.03
C GLU A 132 -32.13 30.48 6.47
N ILE A 133 -32.82 30.78 7.58
CA ILE A 133 -33.93 29.98 8.10
C ILE A 133 -35.24 30.28 7.37
N ASP A 134 -35.98 29.23 7.03
CA ASP A 134 -37.38 29.30 6.62
C ASP A 134 -38.27 29.59 7.86
N PRO A 135 -39.10 30.64 7.84
CA PRO A 135 -39.89 31.05 9.00
C PRO A 135 -41.01 30.05 9.37
N VAL A 136 -41.38 29.13 8.48
CA VAL A 136 -42.39 28.09 8.67
C VAL A 136 -41.76 26.81 9.22
N THR A 137 -40.74 26.26 8.55
CA THR A 137 -40.13 24.96 8.95
C THR A 137 -39.15 25.09 10.11
N LYS A 138 -38.57 26.28 10.32
CA LYS A 138 -37.43 26.56 11.22
C LYS A 138 -36.10 25.90 10.84
N SER A 139 -36.04 25.18 9.72
CA SER A 139 -34.79 24.70 9.10
C SER A 139 -34.20 25.77 8.16
N GLY A 140 -33.05 25.49 7.55
CA GLY A 140 -32.63 26.25 6.36
C GLY A 140 -33.68 26.20 5.24
N LYS A 141 -33.86 27.30 4.50
CA LYS A 141 -34.69 27.33 3.26
C LYS A 141 -34.15 26.29 2.28
N SER A 142 -35.02 25.56 1.58
CA SER A 142 -34.58 24.46 0.70
C SER A 142 -35.30 24.40 -0.64
N VAL A 143 -34.59 23.90 -1.66
CA VAL A 143 -35.12 23.68 -3.01
C VAL A 143 -34.47 22.42 -3.61
N GLU A 144 -35.27 21.52 -4.16
CA GLU A 144 -34.83 20.23 -4.72
C GLU A 144 -34.86 20.27 -6.25
N SER A 145 -33.87 19.65 -6.90
CA SER A 145 -33.90 19.35 -8.33
C SER A 145 -33.22 18.02 -8.62
N ALA A 146 -33.66 17.37 -9.70
CA ALA A 146 -32.99 16.18 -10.23
C ALA A 146 -31.84 16.60 -11.14
N VAL A 147 -30.70 15.92 -11.02
CA VAL A 147 -29.56 16.07 -11.94
C VAL A 147 -30.03 15.64 -13.34
N ARG A 148 -29.86 16.50 -14.35
CA ARG A 148 -30.37 16.36 -15.73
C ARG A 148 -29.36 16.87 -16.74
N GLY A 149 -29.35 16.24 -17.92
CA GLY A 149 -28.48 16.64 -19.04
C GLY A 149 -27.02 16.20 -18.92
N TRP A 150 -26.23 16.62 -19.91
CA TRP A 150 -24.81 16.32 -20.08
C TRP A 150 -24.10 17.64 -20.46
N LEU A 151 -22.96 17.95 -19.85
CA LEU A 151 -22.16 19.10 -20.30
C LEU A 151 -21.39 18.75 -21.59
N PRO A 152 -21.45 19.58 -22.65
CA PRO A 152 -20.90 19.25 -23.96
C PRO A 152 -19.38 19.42 -24.09
N LYS A 153 -18.69 19.82 -23.01
CA LYS A 153 -17.23 19.80 -22.91
C LYS A 153 -16.84 18.69 -21.93
N PRO A 154 -16.18 17.61 -22.37
CA PRO A 154 -15.54 16.71 -21.42
C PRO A 154 -14.40 17.43 -20.70
N SER A 155 -14.18 17.10 -19.43
CA SER A 155 -12.94 17.47 -18.75
C SER A 155 -11.74 16.84 -19.47
N ASN A 156 -10.53 17.37 -19.26
CA ASN A 156 -9.30 16.81 -19.86
C ASN A 156 -8.93 15.41 -19.31
N ASN A 157 -9.71 14.85 -18.37
CA ASN A 157 -9.50 13.55 -17.76
C ASN A 157 -10.67 12.61 -18.09
N SER A 158 -10.40 11.49 -18.78
CA SER A 158 -11.43 10.52 -19.20
C SER A 158 -12.24 9.91 -18.05
N ASN A 159 -11.76 10.05 -16.81
CA ASN A 159 -12.32 9.42 -15.62
C ASN A 159 -13.11 10.42 -14.76
N ILE A 160 -13.34 11.65 -15.23
CA ILE A 160 -14.16 12.68 -14.54
C ILE A 160 -15.32 13.08 -15.45
N VAL A 161 -16.54 13.06 -14.91
CA VAL A 161 -17.77 13.40 -15.65
C VAL A 161 -18.60 14.41 -14.87
N ASP A 162 -18.99 15.47 -15.57
CA ASP A 162 -19.73 16.60 -15.03
C ASP A 162 -21.20 16.54 -15.49
N TYR A 163 -22.12 16.53 -14.54
CA TYR A 163 -23.57 16.59 -14.79
C TYR A 163 -24.13 17.93 -14.31
N THR A 164 -25.27 18.35 -14.85
CA THR A 164 -25.96 19.59 -14.44
C THR A 164 -27.21 19.33 -13.62
N ALA A 165 -27.63 20.29 -12.81
CA ALA A 165 -29.03 20.42 -12.38
C ALA A 165 -29.42 21.90 -12.44
N ASP A 166 -30.56 22.18 -13.05
CA ASP A 166 -31.15 23.52 -13.06
C ASP A 166 -32.21 23.62 -11.97
N PHE A 167 -32.26 24.76 -11.29
CA PHE A 167 -33.20 25.09 -10.22
C PHE A 167 -33.82 26.46 -10.52
N THR A 168 -35.10 26.63 -10.27
CA THR A 168 -35.74 27.95 -10.19
C THR A 168 -35.95 28.27 -8.71
N VAL A 169 -35.24 29.27 -8.21
CA VAL A 169 -35.03 29.52 -6.78
C VAL A 169 -35.69 30.85 -6.38
N PRO A 170 -36.37 30.98 -5.22
CA PRO A 170 -36.90 32.26 -4.77
C PRO A 170 -35.82 33.34 -4.65
N SER A 171 -36.10 34.58 -5.06
CA SER A 171 -35.14 35.69 -4.92
C SER A 171 -34.79 36.04 -3.48
N ASP A 172 -35.61 35.64 -2.51
CA ASP A 172 -35.34 35.75 -1.08
C ASP A 172 -34.69 34.48 -0.49
N PHE A 173 -34.24 33.51 -1.30
CA PHE A 173 -33.69 32.24 -0.79
C PHE A 173 -32.42 32.41 0.07
N GLY A 174 -31.64 33.47 -0.15
CA GLY A 174 -30.35 33.70 0.50
C GLY A 174 -29.21 32.88 -0.14
N TYR A 175 -28.08 32.76 0.57
CA TYR A 175 -26.91 32.03 0.07
C TYR A 175 -27.01 30.51 0.33
N PRO A 176 -26.79 29.65 -0.68
CA PRO A 176 -26.60 28.21 -0.47
C PRO A 176 -25.37 27.92 0.41
N GLY A 177 -25.59 27.20 1.52
CA GLY A 177 -24.57 26.84 2.50
C GLY A 177 -24.32 25.33 2.64
N ALA A 178 -25.30 24.50 2.27
CA ALA A 178 -25.16 23.06 2.14
C ALA A 178 -25.93 22.51 0.92
N VAL A 179 -25.56 21.31 0.50
CA VAL A 179 -26.29 20.49 -0.49
C VAL A 179 -26.53 19.11 0.12
N LEU A 180 -27.77 18.63 0.07
CA LEU A 180 -28.09 17.23 0.35
C LEU A 180 -28.11 16.48 -0.98
N ILE A 181 -27.35 15.39 -1.10
CA ILE A 181 -27.31 14.55 -2.30
C ILE A 181 -27.86 13.14 -2.02
N THR A 182 -28.80 12.70 -2.86
CA THR A 182 -29.38 11.35 -2.82
C THR A 182 -29.00 10.57 -4.08
N ASN A 183 -28.38 9.42 -3.90
CA ASN A 183 -28.03 8.50 -4.98
C ASN A 183 -29.13 7.43 -5.16
N LEU A 184 -29.87 7.49 -6.27
CA LEU A 184 -30.95 6.55 -6.59
C LEU A 184 -30.45 5.30 -7.36
N HIS A 185 -29.17 5.27 -7.77
CA HIS A 185 -28.58 4.10 -8.43
C HIS A 185 -28.44 2.91 -7.49
N GLY A 186 -28.27 1.70 -8.04
CA GLY A 186 -28.03 0.48 -7.28
C GLY A 186 -26.59 0.29 -6.77
N LYS A 187 -25.71 1.29 -6.93
CA LYS A 187 -24.30 1.29 -6.56
C LYS A 187 -23.86 2.68 -6.11
N GLU A 188 -22.82 2.74 -5.30
CA GLU A 188 -22.15 3.99 -4.90
C GLU A 188 -21.38 4.66 -6.06
N PHE A 189 -21.09 5.95 -5.92
CA PHE A 189 -20.17 6.70 -6.77
C PHE A 189 -19.32 7.69 -5.95
N PHE A 190 -18.15 8.09 -6.47
CA PHE A 190 -17.29 9.09 -5.81
C PHE A 190 -17.63 10.50 -6.31
N LEU A 191 -18.19 11.32 -5.42
CA LEU A 191 -18.41 12.75 -5.66
C LEU A 191 -17.14 13.52 -5.34
N MET A 192 -16.60 14.27 -6.31
CA MET A 192 -15.48 15.19 -6.07
C MET A 192 -15.99 16.50 -5.47
N GLU A 193 -16.87 17.18 -6.19
CA GLU A 193 -17.41 18.49 -5.80
C GLU A 193 -18.78 18.76 -6.44
N ILE A 194 -19.46 19.78 -5.91
CA ILE A 194 -20.60 20.44 -6.56
C ILE A 194 -20.28 21.94 -6.66
N VAL A 195 -20.57 22.57 -7.80
CA VAL A 195 -20.35 24.00 -8.04
C VAL A 195 -21.68 24.65 -8.42
N ILE A 196 -22.06 25.73 -7.72
CA ILE A 196 -23.33 26.44 -7.94
C ILE A 196 -23.08 27.79 -8.64
N HIS A 197 -23.82 28.03 -9.72
CA HIS A 197 -23.79 29.26 -10.52
C HIS A 197 -25.18 29.95 -10.50
N GLY A 198 -25.21 31.28 -10.66
CA GLY A 198 -26.45 32.06 -10.75
C GLY A 198 -26.88 32.72 -9.43
N CYS A 199 -26.50 32.16 -8.28
CA CYS A 199 -26.75 32.78 -6.96
C CYS A 199 -25.93 34.05 -6.69
N SER A 200 -24.77 34.21 -7.34
CA SER A 200 -23.91 35.38 -7.24
C SER A 200 -22.99 35.50 -8.45
N GLU A 201 -22.23 36.60 -8.57
CA GLU A 201 -21.23 36.81 -9.63
C GLU A 201 -20.10 35.75 -9.61
N VAL A 202 -19.82 35.17 -8.44
CA VAL A 202 -18.79 34.15 -8.24
C VAL A 202 -19.44 32.77 -8.01
N PRO A 203 -18.90 31.67 -8.58
CA PRO A 203 -19.38 30.33 -8.29
C PRO A 203 -19.20 29.94 -6.82
N ILE A 204 -20.12 29.13 -6.29
CA ILE A 204 -20.07 28.64 -4.89
C ILE A 204 -19.66 27.16 -4.90
N PHE A 205 -18.60 26.82 -4.17
CA PHE A 205 -17.96 25.50 -4.21
C PHE A 205 -18.31 24.64 -2.99
N PHE A 206 -18.64 23.37 -3.26
CA PHE A 206 -19.00 22.34 -2.29
C PHE A 206 -18.09 21.10 -2.49
N PRO A 207 -16.83 21.15 -2.03
CA PRO A 207 -15.92 20.02 -2.12
C PRO A 207 -16.43 18.88 -1.24
N ALA A 208 -16.47 17.67 -1.81
CA ALA A 208 -17.05 16.48 -1.20
C ALA A 208 -16.02 15.37 -0.98
N ASN A 209 -15.25 15.04 -2.01
CA ASN A 209 -14.26 13.94 -2.05
C ASN A 209 -14.71 12.66 -1.31
N SER A 210 -15.96 12.22 -1.56
CA SER A 210 -16.61 11.19 -0.76
C SER A 210 -17.45 10.23 -1.59
N TRP A 211 -17.56 8.99 -1.11
CA TRP A 211 -18.44 7.97 -1.66
C TRP A 211 -19.89 8.19 -1.23
N ILE A 212 -20.76 8.36 -2.22
CA ILE A 212 -22.21 8.49 -2.07
C ILE A 212 -22.83 7.10 -2.24
N HIS A 213 -23.04 6.43 -1.11
CA HIS A 213 -23.74 5.14 -0.96
C HIS A 213 -25.08 5.08 -1.73
N SER A 214 -25.57 3.89 -2.08
CA SER A 214 -26.91 3.76 -2.69
C SER A 214 -28.00 4.04 -1.64
N ARG A 215 -29.12 4.66 -2.05
CA ARG A 215 -30.33 4.77 -1.22
C ARG A 215 -30.88 3.41 -0.73
N LYS A 216 -30.42 2.30 -1.32
CA LYS A 216 -30.72 0.92 -0.89
C LYS A 216 -29.89 0.48 0.32
N ASP A 217 -28.70 1.04 0.50
CA ASP A 217 -27.74 0.71 1.56
C ASP A 217 -27.99 1.55 2.82
N ASN A 218 -28.20 2.86 2.65
CA ASN A 218 -28.76 3.78 3.64
C ASN A 218 -29.76 4.73 2.93
N PRO A 219 -30.99 4.92 3.43
CA PRO A 219 -31.99 5.80 2.81
C PRO A 219 -31.73 7.32 2.98
N GLU A 220 -30.79 7.73 3.85
CA GLU A 220 -30.48 9.13 4.18
C GLU A 220 -29.64 9.84 3.10
N SER A 221 -29.94 11.12 2.83
CA SER A 221 -29.12 11.93 1.91
C SER A 221 -27.75 12.28 2.54
N ARG A 222 -26.69 12.28 1.74
CA ARG A 222 -25.37 12.76 2.20
C ARG A 222 -25.39 14.29 2.27
N ILE A 223 -25.00 14.84 3.42
CA ILE A 223 -24.79 16.29 3.62
C ILE A 223 -23.40 16.66 3.07
N ILE A 224 -23.34 17.63 2.15
CA ILE A 224 -22.11 18.28 1.68
C ILE A 224 -22.21 19.77 2.05
N PHE A 225 -21.17 20.34 2.66
CA PHE A 225 -21.13 21.76 3.03
C PHE A 225 -20.32 22.58 2.03
N ARG A 226 -20.60 23.89 1.97
CA ARG A 226 -19.77 24.87 1.26
C ARG A 226 -18.33 24.82 1.79
N ASN A 227 -17.35 25.16 0.95
CA ASN A 227 -15.94 25.24 1.36
C ASN A 227 -15.60 26.32 2.42
N GLN A 228 -16.55 27.14 2.86
CA GLN A 228 -16.36 28.12 3.91
C GLN A 228 -15.93 27.46 5.24
N ALA A 229 -15.05 28.14 5.99
CA ALA A 229 -14.71 27.74 7.35
C ALA A 229 -15.58 28.50 8.37
N TYR A 230 -16.11 27.79 9.37
CA TYR A 230 -16.94 28.30 10.45
C TYR A 230 -16.64 27.60 11.78
N LEU A 231 -16.32 28.36 12.82
CA LEU A 231 -16.40 27.88 14.22
C LEU A 231 -17.86 27.51 14.57
N PRO A 232 -18.12 26.67 15.59
CA PRO A 232 -19.50 26.28 15.95
C PRO A 232 -20.41 27.49 16.23
N SER A 233 -19.87 28.52 16.89
CA SER A 233 -20.53 29.81 17.19
C SER A 233 -20.85 30.64 15.95
N GLN A 234 -20.08 30.49 14.87
CA GLN A 234 -20.23 31.23 13.60
C GLN A 234 -21.16 30.53 12.60
N THR A 235 -21.54 29.27 12.86
CA THR A 235 -22.38 28.47 11.95
C THR A 235 -23.65 29.22 11.55
N PRO A 236 -23.91 29.46 10.25
CA PRO A 236 -25.12 30.12 9.78
C PRO A 236 -26.40 29.41 10.23
N ALA A 237 -27.45 30.20 10.46
CA ALA A 237 -28.62 29.73 11.22
C ALA A 237 -29.32 28.52 10.57
N GLY A 238 -29.48 28.52 9.25
CA GLY A 238 -30.08 27.40 8.50
C GLY A 238 -29.25 26.12 8.45
N LEU A 239 -27.96 26.18 8.81
CA LEU A 239 -27.02 25.03 8.77
C LEU A 239 -26.78 24.36 10.13
N LYS A 240 -27.30 24.91 11.23
CA LYS A 240 -26.97 24.44 12.59
C LYS A 240 -27.40 23.01 12.87
N ASP A 241 -28.58 22.62 12.42
CA ASP A 241 -29.08 21.25 12.58
C ASP A 241 -28.30 20.26 11.69
N LEU A 242 -28.02 20.62 10.42
CA LEU A 242 -27.19 19.81 9.53
C LEU A 242 -25.77 19.59 10.06
N ARG A 243 -25.15 20.63 10.65
CA ARG A 243 -23.82 20.53 11.28
C ARG A 243 -23.81 19.48 12.40
N ARG A 244 -24.86 19.44 13.21
CA ARG A 244 -25.07 18.45 14.28
C ARG A 244 -25.36 17.06 13.70
N GLU A 245 -26.15 16.98 12.63
CA GLU A 245 -26.57 15.71 12.01
C GLU A 245 -25.42 14.98 11.30
N ASP A 246 -24.54 15.67 10.56
CA ASP A 246 -23.33 15.06 9.98
C ASP A 246 -22.44 14.46 11.08
N LEU A 247 -22.21 15.19 12.18
CA LEU A 247 -21.42 14.70 13.32
C LEU A 247 -22.08 13.50 14.04
N LEU A 248 -23.40 13.51 14.21
CA LEU A 248 -24.12 12.35 14.76
C LEU A 248 -24.04 11.14 13.82
N SER A 249 -24.16 11.33 12.51
CA SER A 249 -24.03 10.25 11.52
C SER A 249 -22.64 9.60 11.55
N LYS A 250 -21.58 10.42 11.74
CA LYS A 250 -20.19 9.95 11.83
C LYS A 250 -19.87 9.23 13.14
N ARG A 251 -20.50 9.62 14.26
CA ARG A 251 -20.37 8.89 15.55
C ARG A 251 -21.10 7.55 15.54
N GLY A 252 -22.23 7.46 14.84
CA GLY A 252 -23.12 6.31 14.93
C GLY A 252 -23.67 6.10 16.34
N ASN A 253 -23.82 4.84 16.75
CA ASN A 253 -24.51 4.45 17.99
C ASN A 253 -23.74 3.44 18.87
N GLY A 254 -22.44 3.23 18.63
CA GLY A 254 -21.59 2.27 19.35
C GLY A 254 -21.88 0.79 19.13
N LYS A 255 -22.87 0.44 18.28
CA LYS A 255 -23.45 -0.91 18.17
C LYS A 255 -23.37 -1.47 16.75
N GLY A 256 -23.60 -2.77 16.64
CA GLY A 256 -23.57 -3.52 15.38
C GLY A 256 -22.17 -3.76 14.81
N GLU A 257 -22.13 -4.64 13.80
CA GLU A 257 -21.00 -4.84 12.91
C GLU A 257 -21.02 -3.77 11.81
N ARG A 258 -19.85 -3.19 11.52
CA ARG A 258 -19.73 -2.13 10.51
C ARG A 258 -19.82 -2.66 9.08
N LYS A 259 -20.40 -1.87 8.17
CA LYS A 259 -20.68 -2.23 6.77
C LYS A 259 -19.89 -1.33 5.81
N PRO A 260 -19.44 -1.82 4.62
CA PRO A 260 -18.46 -1.11 3.80
C PRO A 260 -18.82 0.33 3.41
N PHE A 261 -20.11 0.64 3.24
CA PHE A 261 -20.62 1.97 2.87
C PHE A 261 -20.78 2.95 4.05
N GLU A 262 -20.61 2.50 5.30
CA GLU A 262 -20.75 3.34 6.48
C GLU A 262 -19.55 4.29 6.66
N ARG A 263 -19.81 5.50 7.16
CA ARG A 263 -18.81 6.48 7.61
C ARG A 263 -18.80 6.57 9.14
N ILE A 264 -18.86 5.44 9.83
CA ILE A 264 -18.98 5.42 11.30
C ILE A 264 -17.59 5.26 11.92
N TYR A 265 -17.14 6.32 12.58
CA TYR A 265 -15.87 6.46 13.30
C TYR A 265 -16.14 6.21 14.79
N ASP A 266 -15.50 5.19 15.36
CA ASP A 266 -15.73 4.78 16.76
C ASP A 266 -14.55 3.94 17.26
N TYR A 267 -14.45 3.74 18.58
CA TYR A 267 -13.27 3.13 19.22
C TYR A 267 -13.43 1.66 19.61
N ALA A 268 -12.33 0.91 19.57
CA ALA A 268 -12.20 -0.41 20.17
C ALA A 268 -10.73 -0.68 20.62
N PRO A 269 -10.50 -1.58 21.60
CA PRO A 269 -9.15 -2.04 21.92
C PRO A 269 -8.59 -2.92 20.79
N TYR A 270 -7.29 -3.19 20.81
CA TYR A 270 -6.70 -4.19 19.91
C TYR A 270 -7.01 -5.59 20.44
N ASN A 271 -8.12 -6.15 19.97
CA ASN A 271 -8.61 -7.51 20.23
C ASN A 271 -8.87 -8.31 18.94
N ASP A 272 -8.53 -7.77 17.76
CA ASP A 272 -8.70 -8.37 16.43
C ASP A 272 -7.39 -8.98 15.86
N LEU A 273 -6.35 -9.09 16.70
CA LEU A 273 -5.03 -9.58 16.33
C LEU A 273 -4.87 -11.10 16.47
N GLY A 274 -5.56 -11.73 17.43
CA GLY A 274 -5.50 -13.18 17.65
C GLY A 274 -6.44 -13.97 16.73
N ASN A 275 -6.18 -15.27 16.53
CA ASN A 275 -7.09 -16.18 15.85
C ASN A 275 -7.25 -17.53 16.60
N PRO A 276 -7.72 -17.52 17.86
CA PRO A 276 -7.83 -18.72 18.69
C PRO A 276 -8.82 -19.76 18.13
N ASP A 277 -9.85 -19.35 17.38
CA ASP A 277 -10.77 -20.26 16.67
C ASP A 277 -10.09 -21.10 15.58
N LYS A 278 -8.86 -20.73 15.16
CA LYS A 278 -8.07 -21.44 14.16
C LYS A 278 -6.97 -22.31 14.78
N ASP A 279 -6.31 -21.81 15.82
CA ASP A 279 -5.19 -22.46 16.51
C ASP A 279 -4.93 -21.74 17.86
N ASP A 280 -4.79 -22.48 18.96
CA ASP A 280 -4.47 -21.91 20.28
C ASP A 280 -3.15 -21.11 20.28
N ASP A 281 -2.17 -21.49 19.46
CA ASP A 281 -0.89 -20.79 19.36
C ASP A 281 -1.00 -19.45 18.58
N LEU A 282 -2.19 -19.15 18.02
CA LEU A 282 -2.58 -17.86 17.45
C LEU A 282 -3.44 -17.01 18.41
N ALA A 283 -3.75 -17.49 19.62
CA ALA A 283 -4.40 -16.67 20.66
C ALA A 283 -3.50 -15.50 21.09
N ARG A 284 -4.01 -14.27 21.14
CA ARG A 284 -3.27 -13.07 21.55
C ARG A 284 -4.06 -12.30 22.60
N PRO A 285 -3.40 -11.69 23.61
CA PRO A 285 -4.10 -10.94 24.63
C PRO A 285 -4.75 -9.67 24.04
N VAL A 286 -5.82 -9.20 24.68
CA VAL A 286 -6.37 -7.88 24.40
C VAL A 286 -5.46 -6.80 24.99
N PHE A 287 -5.17 -5.76 24.20
CA PHE A 287 -4.37 -4.61 24.64
C PHE A 287 -5.29 -3.48 25.11
N THR A 288 -5.46 -3.39 26.43
CA THR A 288 -6.22 -2.37 27.17
C THR A 288 -5.87 -2.45 28.67
N GLY A 289 -6.13 -1.39 29.44
CA GLY A 289 -5.99 -1.38 30.90
C GLY A 289 -4.55 -1.29 31.42
N GLU A 290 -4.36 -1.46 32.74
CA GLU A 290 -3.09 -1.11 33.40
C GLU A 290 -1.94 -2.09 33.13
N GLU A 291 -2.23 -3.37 32.88
CA GLU A 291 -1.20 -4.38 32.53
C GLU A 291 -0.67 -4.20 31.10
N ARG A 292 -1.58 -3.95 30.15
CA ARG A 292 -1.30 -3.86 28.71
C ARG A 292 -1.92 -2.59 28.11
N PRO A 293 -1.53 -1.38 28.57
CA PRO A 293 -2.12 -0.13 28.12
C PRO A 293 -1.81 0.09 26.65
N TYR A 294 -2.76 0.65 25.89
CA TYR A 294 -2.58 0.90 24.46
C TYR A 294 -3.53 1.98 23.92
N PRO A 295 -3.18 2.67 22.81
CA PRO A 295 -4.14 3.44 22.03
C PRO A 295 -5.33 2.59 21.57
N ARG A 296 -6.49 3.23 21.34
CA ARG A 296 -7.65 2.59 20.70
C ARG A 296 -7.54 2.64 19.18
N ARG A 297 -8.08 1.60 18.53
CA ARG A 297 -8.19 1.49 17.07
C ARG A 297 -9.61 1.75 16.59
N CYS A 298 -9.80 1.87 15.27
CA CYS A 298 -11.11 1.99 14.65
C CYS A 298 -11.96 0.73 14.91
N ARG A 299 -13.15 0.93 15.47
CA ARG A 299 -14.11 -0.12 15.79
C ARG A 299 -14.65 -0.77 14.53
N THR A 300 -14.63 -2.10 14.50
CA THR A 300 -15.19 -2.92 13.41
C THR A 300 -16.45 -3.65 13.84
N GLY A 301 -16.53 -4.10 15.11
CA GLY A 301 -17.79 -4.53 15.73
C GLY A 301 -18.33 -5.87 15.25
N ARG A 302 -17.48 -6.71 14.64
CA ARG A 302 -17.79 -8.10 14.33
C ARG A 302 -18.08 -8.86 15.64
N PRO A 303 -18.76 -10.02 15.61
CA PRO A 303 -18.94 -10.84 16.82
C PRO A 303 -17.60 -11.25 17.43
N PRO A 304 -17.56 -11.62 18.73
CA PRO A 304 -16.39 -12.27 19.32
C PRO A 304 -16.02 -13.60 18.63
N THR A 305 -14.84 -14.13 18.97
CA THR A 305 -14.49 -15.52 18.63
C THR A 305 -15.33 -16.52 19.42
N ASN A 306 -15.42 -17.76 18.93
CA ASN A 306 -16.17 -18.84 19.59
C ASN A 306 -15.43 -19.36 20.84
N SER A 307 -14.10 -19.27 20.83
CA SER A 307 -13.18 -19.70 21.90
C SER A 307 -12.94 -18.63 22.98
N ASP A 308 -12.91 -17.35 22.60
CA ASP A 308 -12.74 -16.22 23.53
C ASP A 308 -13.76 -15.08 23.25
N GLN A 309 -14.56 -14.75 24.27
CA GLN A 309 -15.55 -13.68 24.23
C GLN A 309 -14.95 -12.26 24.20
N TYR A 310 -13.66 -12.10 24.53
CA TYR A 310 -12.98 -10.81 24.54
C TYR A 310 -12.25 -10.50 23.22
N SER A 311 -11.81 -11.51 22.48
CA SER A 311 -11.24 -11.40 21.13
C SER A 311 -12.33 -11.16 20.08
N GLU A 312 -12.16 -10.17 19.19
CA GLU A 312 -13.05 -9.95 18.05
C GLU A 312 -12.71 -10.93 16.92
N SER A 313 -13.73 -11.55 16.31
CA SER A 313 -13.55 -12.50 15.21
C SER A 313 -12.72 -11.93 14.06
N ARG A 314 -11.99 -12.81 13.37
CA ARG A 314 -11.02 -12.45 12.33
C ARG A 314 -11.66 -12.32 10.95
N VAL A 315 -11.21 -11.32 10.18
CA VAL A 315 -11.46 -11.25 8.74
C VAL A 315 -10.20 -11.72 8.03
N GLU A 316 -10.28 -12.90 7.40
CA GLU A 316 -9.21 -13.38 6.53
C GLU A 316 -9.48 -12.95 5.06
N LYS A 317 -8.39 -12.71 4.33
CA LYS A 317 -8.43 -12.24 2.93
C LYS A 317 -9.09 -13.29 2.01
N PRO A 318 -9.74 -12.87 0.90
CA PRO A 318 -9.65 -11.57 0.22
C PRO A 318 -10.50 -10.44 0.82
N HIS A 319 -11.32 -10.69 1.82
CA HIS A 319 -12.20 -9.68 2.42
C HIS A 319 -11.39 -8.60 3.18
N PRO A 320 -11.72 -7.30 3.05
CA PRO A 320 -11.05 -6.24 3.79
C PRO A 320 -11.57 -6.15 5.24
N VAL A 321 -10.72 -5.64 6.14
CA VAL A 321 -11.16 -5.18 7.47
C VAL A 321 -11.84 -3.82 7.29
N TYR A 322 -12.98 -3.59 7.95
CA TYR A 322 -13.69 -2.31 7.82
C TYR A 322 -12.85 -1.12 8.31
N VAL A 323 -12.87 -0.07 7.48
CA VAL A 323 -12.65 1.32 7.85
C VAL A 323 -13.81 2.15 7.30
N PRO A 324 -14.06 3.37 7.82
CA PRO A 324 -15.08 4.28 7.27
C PRO A 324 -14.88 4.50 5.76
N ARG A 325 -15.96 4.51 4.98
CA ARG A 325 -15.92 4.37 3.52
C ARG A 325 -14.98 5.34 2.77
N ASP A 326 -14.79 6.56 3.27
CA ASP A 326 -13.93 7.57 2.64
C ASP A 326 -12.43 7.41 2.99
N GLU A 327 -12.08 6.58 3.97
CA GLU A 327 -10.71 6.36 4.46
C GLU A 327 -9.96 5.26 3.69
N THR A 328 -10.70 4.46 2.92
CA THR A 328 -10.14 3.40 2.07
C THR A 328 -9.18 3.98 1.03
N PHE A 329 -8.14 3.23 0.67
CA PHE A 329 -7.25 3.60 -0.44
C PHE A 329 -8.02 3.91 -1.74
N GLU A 330 -7.61 4.96 -2.46
CA GLU A 330 -8.09 5.17 -3.83
C GLU A 330 -7.53 4.11 -4.78
N GLU A 331 -8.12 3.94 -5.97
CA GLU A 331 -7.68 2.94 -6.95
C GLU A 331 -6.20 3.03 -7.34
N ILE A 332 -5.56 4.20 -7.26
CA ILE A 332 -4.12 4.34 -7.53
C ILE A 332 -3.30 3.75 -6.38
N LYS A 333 -3.58 4.14 -5.13
CA LYS A 333 -2.95 3.57 -3.93
C LYS A 333 -3.25 2.07 -3.79
N GLU A 334 -4.51 1.64 -4.00
CA GLU A 334 -4.88 0.22 -3.95
C GLU A 334 -4.22 -0.57 -5.07
N ALA A 335 -4.10 -0.03 -6.29
CA ALA A 335 -3.33 -0.66 -7.36
C ALA A 335 -1.82 -0.70 -7.05
N THR A 336 -1.26 0.33 -6.41
CA THR A 336 0.14 0.38 -6.00
C THR A 336 0.42 -0.64 -4.89
N PHE A 337 -0.46 -0.81 -3.91
CA PHE A 337 -0.37 -1.88 -2.91
C PHE A 337 -0.71 -3.28 -3.45
N SER A 338 -1.48 -3.38 -4.55
CA SER A 338 -1.94 -4.65 -5.13
C SER A 338 -1.04 -5.22 -6.23
N ALA A 339 -0.41 -4.36 -7.02
CA ALA A 339 0.58 -4.70 -8.04
C ALA A 339 2.01 -4.53 -7.51
N GLY A 340 2.23 -3.59 -6.59
CA GLY A 340 3.42 -3.57 -5.74
C GLY A 340 3.51 -4.87 -4.93
N ARG A 341 4.75 -5.23 -4.59
CA ARG A 341 5.10 -6.64 -4.33
C ARG A 341 4.27 -7.24 -3.18
N LEU A 342 3.89 -6.46 -2.16
CA LEU A 342 3.20 -6.86 -0.92
C LEU A 342 2.01 -7.83 -1.09
N LYS A 343 1.00 -7.51 -1.92
CA LYS A 343 -0.21 -8.37 -2.08
C LYS A 343 0.10 -9.66 -2.83
N ALA A 344 1.03 -9.64 -3.79
CA ALA A 344 1.53 -10.84 -4.46
C ALA A 344 2.43 -11.69 -3.54
N LEU A 345 3.28 -11.03 -2.73
CA LEU A 345 4.18 -11.63 -1.75
C LEU A 345 3.43 -12.46 -0.71
N PHE A 346 2.47 -11.86 -0.01
CA PHE A 346 1.81 -12.52 1.11
C PHE A 346 0.88 -13.66 0.71
N HIS A 347 0.35 -13.67 -0.52
CA HIS A 347 -0.61 -14.67 -0.96
C HIS A 347 -0.01 -15.74 -1.87
N ASN A 348 0.76 -15.35 -2.89
CA ASN A 348 1.25 -16.29 -3.90
C ASN A 348 2.73 -16.65 -3.67
N LEU A 349 3.53 -15.69 -3.21
CA LEU A 349 4.98 -15.79 -3.23
C LEU A 349 5.58 -16.39 -1.95
N ILE A 350 5.05 -16.09 -0.76
CA ILE A 350 5.52 -16.72 0.49
C ILE A 350 5.33 -18.24 0.48
N PRO A 351 4.19 -18.80 0.02
CA PRO A 351 4.05 -20.24 -0.18
C PRO A 351 5.04 -20.80 -1.21
N SER A 352 5.19 -20.15 -2.38
CA SER A 352 6.15 -20.58 -3.42
C SER A 352 7.61 -20.49 -2.96
N LEU A 353 7.99 -19.45 -2.20
CA LEU A 353 9.32 -19.30 -1.59
C LEU A 353 9.58 -20.40 -0.55
N ALA A 354 8.59 -20.75 0.28
CA ALA A 354 8.71 -21.85 1.22
C ALA A 354 8.80 -23.23 0.52
N ALA A 355 8.02 -23.46 -0.54
CA ALA A 355 8.11 -24.67 -1.37
C ALA A 355 9.41 -24.73 -2.19
N THR A 356 10.00 -23.57 -2.53
CA THR A 356 11.33 -23.46 -3.13
C THR A 356 12.39 -23.86 -2.12
N LEU A 357 12.40 -23.19 -0.97
CA LEU A 357 13.30 -23.39 0.17
C LEU A 357 12.78 -24.54 1.05
N SER A 358 12.53 -25.71 0.43
CA SER A 358 11.74 -26.84 0.94
C SER A 358 12.27 -27.55 2.21
N SER A 359 13.28 -26.98 2.87
CA SER A 359 13.60 -27.19 4.27
C SER A 359 13.66 -25.81 4.96
N SER A 360 12.57 -25.43 5.62
CA SER A 360 12.11 -24.03 5.80
C SER A 360 12.99 -23.06 6.63
N ASP A 361 14.21 -23.42 7.00
CA ASP A 361 15.10 -22.63 7.89
C ASP A 361 16.58 -22.61 7.42
N ILE A 362 16.81 -22.54 6.10
CA ILE A 362 18.17 -22.52 5.52
C ILE A 362 18.91 -21.21 5.90
N PRO A 363 20.10 -21.28 6.55
CA PRO A 363 20.98 -20.12 6.76
C PRO A 363 21.58 -19.60 5.44
N PHE A 364 22.15 -18.41 5.45
CA PHE A 364 23.15 -18.03 4.44
C PHE A 364 24.45 -18.82 4.71
N LYS A 365 25.11 -19.35 3.66
CA LYS A 365 26.36 -20.11 3.82
C LYS A 365 27.59 -19.25 3.61
N CYS A 366 27.47 -18.24 2.76
CA CYS A 366 28.50 -17.22 2.51
C CYS A 366 27.84 -15.87 2.18
N PHE A 367 28.59 -14.77 2.24
CA PHE A 367 28.07 -13.44 1.90
C PHE A 367 27.54 -13.36 0.46
N SER A 368 28.12 -14.11 -0.50
CA SER A 368 27.60 -14.15 -1.87
C SER A 368 26.18 -14.72 -1.99
N ASP A 369 25.70 -15.49 -1.00
CA ASP A 369 24.29 -15.93 -0.97
C ASP A 369 23.33 -14.80 -0.59
N ILE A 370 23.83 -13.78 0.11
CA ILE A 370 23.11 -12.52 0.37
C ILE A 370 23.19 -11.63 -0.87
N ASP A 371 24.38 -11.49 -1.48
CA ASP A 371 24.58 -10.65 -2.66
C ASP A 371 23.74 -11.12 -3.87
N LYS A 372 23.54 -12.44 -4.01
CA LYS A 372 22.64 -13.06 -5.01
C LYS A 372 21.20 -12.56 -4.94
N LEU A 373 20.72 -12.11 -3.77
CA LEU A 373 19.36 -11.54 -3.65
C LEU A 373 19.19 -10.28 -4.53
N TYR A 374 20.28 -9.53 -4.76
CA TYR A 374 20.29 -8.28 -5.51
C TYR A 374 20.96 -8.40 -6.89
N SER A 375 21.84 -9.38 -7.11
CA SER A 375 22.48 -9.59 -8.42
C SER A 375 21.70 -10.53 -9.33
N ASP A 376 21.29 -11.68 -8.81
CA ASP A 376 20.79 -12.82 -9.61
C ASP A 376 19.28 -13.01 -9.41
N GLY A 377 18.80 -12.83 -8.17
CA GLY A 377 17.43 -13.03 -7.72
C GLY A 377 17.14 -14.44 -7.20
N VAL A 378 16.00 -14.59 -6.50
CA VAL A 378 15.54 -15.86 -5.93
C VAL A 378 14.66 -16.61 -6.94
N LEU A 379 15.12 -17.79 -7.40
CA LEU A 379 14.34 -18.69 -8.26
C LEU A 379 13.10 -19.22 -7.53
N LEU A 380 11.96 -19.30 -8.22
CA LEU A 380 10.70 -19.77 -7.66
C LEU A 380 10.30 -21.14 -8.23
N LYS A 381 10.10 -22.14 -7.36
CA LYS A 381 9.44 -23.41 -7.69
C LYS A 381 7.92 -23.25 -7.72
N HIS A 382 7.30 -24.01 -8.61
CA HIS A 382 5.85 -24.22 -8.61
C HIS A 382 5.49 -25.28 -7.56
N ASP A 383 4.31 -25.17 -6.97
CA ASP A 383 3.63 -26.26 -6.24
C ASP A 383 2.25 -26.48 -6.86
N ASP A 384 1.69 -27.68 -6.79
CA ASP A 384 0.57 -28.14 -7.65
C ASP A 384 -0.84 -27.86 -7.05
N GLN A 385 -0.98 -26.79 -6.26
CA GLN A 385 -2.27 -26.44 -5.64
C GLN A 385 -3.18 -25.65 -6.58
N LYS A 386 -4.42 -26.13 -6.73
CA LYS A 386 -5.44 -25.61 -7.65
C LYS A 386 -6.32 -24.55 -6.99
N GLU A 387 -5.90 -23.28 -7.02
CA GLU A 387 -6.81 -22.15 -6.80
C GLU A 387 -6.85 -21.19 -7.99
N VAL A 388 -7.98 -20.49 -8.14
CA VAL A 388 -8.33 -19.73 -9.36
C VAL A 388 -7.75 -18.32 -9.29
N LEU A 389 -6.51 -18.16 -9.77
CA LEU A 389 -5.83 -16.86 -9.80
C LEU A 389 -6.56 -15.85 -10.73
N PRO A 390 -6.99 -14.68 -10.24
CA PRO A 390 -7.67 -13.68 -11.06
C PRO A 390 -6.80 -13.14 -12.20
N MET A 391 -7.41 -12.90 -13.37
CA MET A 391 -6.70 -12.61 -14.62
C MET A 391 -5.80 -11.36 -14.57
N LEU A 392 -6.09 -10.38 -13.69
CA LEU A 392 -5.24 -9.20 -13.49
C LEU A 392 -3.82 -9.56 -12.97
N MET A 393 -3.70 -10.60 -12.13
CA MET A 393 -2.42 -11.02 -11.55
C MET A 393 -1.48 -11.68 -12.55
N ARG A 394 -1.97 -12.16 -13.71
CA ARG A 394 -1.06 -12.61 -14.79
C ARG A 394 -0.14 -11.47 -15.22
N THR A 395 -0.64 -10.25 -15.35
CA THR A 395 0.12 -9.09 -15.85
C THR A 395 1.39 -8.79 -15.03
N VAL A 396 1.38 -9.09 -13.72
CA VAL A 396 2.53 -8.86 -12.81
C VAL A 396 3.56 -10.01 -12.88
N ILE A 397 3.19 -11.18 -13.42
CA ILE A 397 4.01 -12.41 -13.45
C ILE A 397 4.34 -12.85 -14.90
N SER A 398 3.70 -12.28 -15.92
CA SER A 398 3.81 -12.71 -17.32
C SER A 398 4.65 -11.78 -18.22
N ALA A 399 5.76 -11.23 -17.71
CA ALA A 399 6.63 -10.33 -18.47
C ALA A 399 8.14 -10.43 -18.14
N GLY A 400 8.71 -11.64 -18.05
CA GLY A 400 10.17 -11.80 -18.06
C GLY A 400 10.69 -12.98 -17.26
N GLU A 401 10.69 -12.82 -15.93
CA GLU A 401 11.62 -13.51 -15.03
C GLU A 401 10.90 -14.40 -14.00
N ARG A 402 11.46 -15.59 -13.73
CA ARG A 402 11.06 -16.48 -12.62
C ARG A 402 11.94 -16.26 -11.37
N LEU A 403 12.48 -15.05 -11.26
CA LEU A 403 13.46 -14.61 -10.28
C LEU A 403 12.88 -13.43 -9.52
N LEU A 404 12.80 -13.50 -8.20
CA LEU A 404 12.56 -12.31 -7.39
C LEU A 404 13.91 -11.64 -7.11
N LYS A 405 14.20 -10.60 -7.87
CA LYS A 405 15.41 -9.78 -7.73
C LYS A 405 15.10 -8.51 -6.95
N TYR A 406 15.87 -8.28 -5.90
CA TYR A 406 15.83 -7.07 -5.09
C TYR A 406 16.71 -5.97 -5.69
N GLU A 407 16.40 -4.71 -5.40
CA GLU A 407 17.27 -3.58 -5.75
C GLU A 407 18.39 -3.45 -4.71
N ILE A 408 19.55 -2.91 -5.10
CA ILE A 408 20.70 -2.82 -4.19
C ILE A 408 20.41 -1.71 -3.15
N PRO A 409 20.33 -2.03 -1.84
CA PRO A 409 20.03 -1.04 -0.81
C PRO A 409 21.05 0.09 -0.80
N PHE A 410 20.57 1.33 -0.66
CA PHE A 410 21.38 2.55 -0.70
C PHE A 410 22.61 2.50 0.22
N ILE A 411 22.48 1.91 1.42
CA ILE A 411 23.57 1.70 2.38
C ILE A 411 24.77 0.89 1.84
N ILE A 412 24.57 -0.01 0.87
CA ILE A 412 25.65 -0.76 0.21
C ILE A 412 25.88 -0.35 -1.26
N SER A 413 25.11 0.60 -1.78
CA SER A 413 25.20 1.06 -3.19
C SER A 413 26.53 1.74 -3.51
N ARG A 414 27.09 2.50 -2.55
CA ARG A 414 28.35 3.28 -2.71
C ARG A 414 29.57 2.58 -2.10
N ASP A 415 29.37 1.76 -1.07
CA ASP A 415 30.39 0.97 -0.39
C ASP A 415 29.75 -0.32 0.13
N ARG A 416 30.06 -1.46 -0.49
CA ARG A 416 29.53 -2.78 -0.08
C ARG A 416 30.03 -3.28 1.28
N PHE A 417 31.06 -2.64 1.84
CA PHE A 417 31.65 -2.96 3.14
C PHE A 417 31.26 -1.97 4.24
N SER A 418 30.38 -1.01 3.94
CA SER A 418 29.94 0.06 4.86
C SER A 418 29.50 -0.47 6.23
N TRP A 419 28.70 -1.53 6.24
CA TRP A 419 28.15 -2.21 7.43
C TRP A 419 29.20 -2.81 8.38
N LEU A 420 30.39 -3.19 7.87
CA LEU A 420 31.48 -3.69 8.71
C LEU A 420 32.02 -2.57 9.61
N ARG A 421 32.01 -1.33 9.12
CA ARG A 421 32.66 -0.17 9.74
C ARG A 421 31.95 0.24 11.04
N ASP A 422 32.74 0.65 12.04
CA ASP A 422 32.20 0.99 13.36
C ASP A 422 31.68 2.45 13.42
N ASN A 423 32.21 3.33 12.57
CA ASN A 423 31.64 4.66 12.34
C ASN A 423 30.26 4.57 11.66
N GLU A 424 30.03 3.65 10.70
CA GLU A 424 28.73 3.53 10.02
C GLU A 424 27.62 3.03 10.94
N PHE A 425 27.94 2.04 11.78
CA PHE A 425 27.06 1.58 12.86
C PHE A 425 26.68 2.74 13.81
N SER A 426 27.64 3.63 14.12
CA SER A 426 27.39 4.80 14.97
C SER A 426 26.60 5.89 14.23
N ARG A 427 26.94 6.17 12.96
CA ARG A 427 26.27 7.18 12.11
C ARG A 427 24.78 6.87 11.94
N GLN A 428 24.42 5.60 11.87
CA GLN A 428 23.01 5.18 11.78
C GLN A 428 22.16 5.53 13.03
N THR A 429 22.78 5.83 14.18
CA THR A 429 22.05 6.39 15.34
C THR A 429 21.65 7.87 15.17
N LEU A 430 22.26 8.59 14.22
CA LEU A 430 21.99 9.99 13.89
C LEU A 430 21.31 10.19 12.52
N ALA A 431 21.54 9.25 11.60
CA ALA A 431 21.19 9.36 10.17
C ALA A 431 20.79 8.00 9.53
N GLY A 432 20.35 7.03 10.35
CA GLY A 432 19.85 5.73 9.90
C GLY A 432 18.32 5.67 9.88
N VAL A 433 17.78 4.45 9.90
CA VAL A 433 16.31 4.18 9.92
C VAL A 433 15.67 4.56 11.27
N ASN A 434 16.44 4.60 12.35
CA ASN A 434 15.95 4.82 13.71
C ASN A 434 16.76 5.90 14.45
N PRO A 435 16.86 7.13 13.92
CA PRO A 435 17.80 8.15 14.39
C PRO A 435 17.31 8.88 15.66
N VAL A 436 16.49 8.23 16.50
CA VAL A 436 15.67 8.86 17.54
C VAL A 436 15.86 8.28 18.96
N ASN A 437 16.73 7.28 19.12
CA ASN A 437 16.91 6.56 20.40
C ASN A 437 18.27 6.80 21.09
N ILE A 438 19.21 7.51 20.45
CA ILE A 438 20.48 7.87 21.10
C ILE A 438 20.26 9.01 22.10
N GLU A 439 20.87 8.89 23.27
CA GLU A 439 20.85 9.90 24.33
C GLU A 439 22.27 10.35 24.69
N ARG A 440 22.43 11.55 25.24
CA ARG A 440 23.67 11.95 25.90
C ARG A 440 23.79 11.21 27.23
N LEU A 441 24.96 10.64 27.52
CA LEU A 441 25.23 10.04 28.82
C LEU A 441 25.37 11.16 29.87
N LYS A 442 24.51 11.15 30.88
CA LYS A 442 24.40 12.22 31.88
C LYS A 442 25.15 11.91 33.18
N GLU A 443 25.26 10.63 33.54
CA GLU A 443 25.77 10.13 34.81
C GLU A 443 26.53 8.80 34.59
N PHE A 444 27.46 8.47 35.49
CA PHE A 444 28.20 7.20 35.48
C PHE A 444 28.53 6.77 36.93
N PRO A 445 28.44 5.48 37.32
CA PRO A 445 28.09 4.31 36.50
C PRO A 445 26.65 4.35 35.97
N ILE A 446 26.38 3.57 34.92
CA ILE A 446 25.03 3.44 34.35
C ILE A 446 24.19 2.54 35.26
N VAL A 447 22.96 2.96 35.59
CA VAL A 447 22.08 2.27 36.56
C VAL A 447 20.72 1.94 35.91
N SER A 448 20.35 0.66 35.99
CA SER A 448 19.04 0.10 35.61
C SER A 448 17.95 0.55 36.58
N LYS A 449 16.77 0.87 36.04
CA LYS A 449 15.55 1.23 36.77
C LYS A 449 14.65 0.01 37.04
N LEU A 450 15.01 -1.16 36.53
CA LEU A 450 14.33 -2.43 36.84
C LEU A 450 14.60 -2.90 38.26
N ASP A 451 13.63 -3.62 38.85
CA ASP A 451 13.69 -4.18 40.20
C ASP A 451 14.92 -5.09 40.41
N PRO A 452 15.88 -4.71 41.30
CA PRO A 452 17.06 -5.53 41.56
C PRO A 452 16.77 -6.92 42.12
N ALA A 453 15.64 -7.11 42.81
CA ALA A 453 15.23 -8.41 43.34
C ALA A 453 14.83 -9.41 42.23
N LEU A 454 14.48 -8.91 41.04
CA LEU A 454 14.11 -9.71 39.87
C LEU A 454 15.21 -9.79 38.81
N TYR A 455 16.05 -8.75 38.68
CA TYR A 455 16.99 -8.60 37.56
C TYR A 455 18.48 -8.52 37.97
N GLY A 456 18.78 -8.64 39.27
CA GLY A 456 20.14 -8.55 39.83
C GLY A 456 20.59 -7.12 40.11
N PRO A 457 21.87 -6.89 40.46
CA PRO A 457 22.39 -5.56 40.80
C PRO A 457 22.05 -4.51 39.74
N PRO A 458 21.60 -3.29 40.09
CA PRO A 458 21.15 -2.32 39.10
C PRO A 458 22.28 -1.73 38.25
N GLU A 459 23.53 -1.82 38.68
CA GLU A 459 24.70 -1.28 37.98
C GLU A 459 24.98 -2.04 36.67
N SER A 460 25.31 -1.31 35.59
CA SER A 460 25.81 -1.89 34.35
C SER A 460 27.16 -2.57 34.56
N ALA A 461 27.43 -3.64 33.81
CA ALA A 461 28.72 -4.31 33.78
C ALA A 461 29.84 -3.47 33.11
N ILE A 462 29.52 -2.33 32.47
CA ILE A 462 30.52 -1.44 31.87
C ILE A 462 31.19 -0.64 32.99
N THR A 463 32.46 -0.95 33.27
CA THR A 463 33.26 -0.32 34.33
C THR A 463 33.91 0.99 33.89
N ARG A 464 34.44 1.77 34.84
CA ARG A 464 35.13 3.04 34.56
C ARG A 464 36.36 2.82 33.69
N GLU A 465 37.15 1.82 34.04
CA GLU A 465 38.48 1.56 33.49
C GLU A 465 38.39 1.20 31.99
N LEU A 466 37.33 0.49 31.59
CA LEU A 466 37.04 0.16 30.19
C LEU A 466 36.66 1.40 29.37
N VAL A 467 35.98 2.38 29.96
CA VAL A 467 35.58 3.62 29.27
C VAL A 467 36.77 4.57 29.17
N GLU A 468 37.53 4.77 30.24
CA GLU A 468 38.65 5.74 30.27
C GLU A 468 39.80 5.38 29.31
N GLN A 469 40.04 4.09 29.07
CA GLN A 469 40.95 3.62 28.01
C GLN A 469 40.56 4.13 26.61
N GLU A 470 39.26 4.29 26.36
CA GLU A 470 38.71 4.65 25.05
C GLU A 470 38.46 6.17 24.88
N LEU A 471 38.64 6.95 25.95
CA LEU A 471 38.43 8.41 26.02
C LEU A 471 39.62 9.26 25.58
N GLN A 472 40.70 8.65 25.08
CA GLN A 472 41.88 9.38 24.54
C GLN A 472 42.60 10.28 25.57
N GLY A 473 42.56 9.90 26.85
CA GLY A 473 43.21 10.62 27.97
C GLY A 473 42.31 11.59 28.74
N MET A 474 41.05 11.70 28.36
CA MET A 474 39.99 12.44 29.07
C MET A 474 39.36 11.54 30.16
N SER A 475 38.99 12.10 31.33
CA SER A 475 38.25 11.33 32.35
C SER A 475 36.76 11.20 32.00
N ILE A 476 36.02 10.29 32.66
CA ILE A 476 34.56 10.18 32.43
C ILE A 476 33.85 11.49 32.79
N GLU A 477 34.25 12.16 33.87
CA GLU A 477 33.68 13.42 34.33
C GLU A 477 33.84 14.51 33.27
N GLU A 478 35.08 14.68 32.76
CA GLU A 478 35.38 15.64 31.70
C GLU A 478 34.62 15.29 30.40
N ALA A 479 34.47 14.00 30.09
CA ALA A 479 33.73 13.53 28.92
C ALA A 479 32.20 13.70 29.05
N VAL A 480 31.63 13.59 30.25
CA VAL A 480 30.21 13.85 30.53
C VAL A 480 29.93 15.36 30.52
N GLU A 481 30.79 16.16 31.16
CA GLU A 481 30.71 17.62 31.17
C GLU A 481 30.79 18.20 29.75
N LYS A 482 31.82 17.82 28.98
CA LYS A 482 32.03 18.28 27.60
C LYS A 482 31.11 17.61 26.58
N SER A 483 30.10 16.87 27.05
CA SER A 483 29.07 16.20 26.23
C SER A 483 29.67 15.31 25.13
N ARG A 484 30.67 14.51 25.50
CA ARG A 484 31.43 13.59 24.63
C ARG A 484 30.97 12.14 24.72
N LEU A 485 30.26 11.75 25.78
CA LEU A 485 29.71 10.41 25.93
C LEU A 485 28.21 10.37 25.61
N PHE A 486 27.82 9.36 24.82
CA PHE A 486 26.45 9.10 24.39
C PHE A 486 26.12 7.62 24.58
N ILE A 487 24.84 7.30 24.69
CA ILE A 487 24.35 5.95 24.96
C ILE A 487 23.16 5.59 24.08
N LEU A 488 23.10 4.33 23.65
CA LEU A 488 21.90 3.67 23.13
C LEU A 488 21.54 2.56 24.12
N ASP A 489 20.50 2.78 24.93
CA ASP A 489 20.08 1.86 25.99
C ASP A 489 18.76 1.16 25.61
N TYR A 490 18.83 -0.15 25.41
CA TYR A 490 17.69 -1.04 25.23
C TYR A 490 17.57 -2.07 26.36
N HIS A 491 18.36 -1.94 27.42
CA HIS A 491 18.42 -2.88 28.54
C HIS A 491 17.08 -2.97 29.25
N ASP A 492 16.58 -1.85 29.79
CA ASP A 492 15.44 -1.86 30.70
C ASP A 492 14.12 -2.21 30.00
N ILE A 493 13.96 -1.83 28.73
CA ILE A 493 12.77 -2.14 27.93
C ILE A 493 12.76 -3.60 27.41
N LEU A 494 13.93 -4.21 27.13
CA LEU A 494 14.01 -5.57 26.60
C LEU A 494 14.25 -6.66 27.65
N LEU A 495 14.99 -6.41 28.74
CA LEU A 495 15.35 -7.44 29.72
C LEU A 495 14.15 -8.22 30.30
N PRO A 496 12.98 -7.60 30.59
CA PRO A 496 11.77 -8.30 30.99
C PRO A 496 11.23 -9.29 29.93
N PHE A 497 11.58 -9.09 28.66
CA PHE A 497 11.15 -9.91 27.52
C PHE A 497 12.16 -10.99 27.13
N ILE A 498 13.46 -10.81 27.40
CA ILE A 498 14.53 -11.73 26.92
C ILE A 498 14.27 -13.19 27.32
N LYS A 499 13.80 -13.48 28.54
CA LYS A 499 13.52 -14.86 28.97
C LYS A 499 12.48 -15.55 28.07
N LYS A 500 11.38 -14.85 27.74
CA LYS A 500 10.31 -15.40 26.90
C LYS A 500 10.65 -15.37 25.41
N MET A 501 11.44 -14.38 24.96
CA MET A 501 11.98 -14.34 23.59
C MET A 501 12.96 -15.48 23.32
N ASN A 502 13.89 -15.77 24.23
CA ASN A 502 14.91 -16.82 24.06
C ASN A 502 14.33 -18.23 24.19
N ALA A 503 13.12 -18.38 24.74
CA ALA A 503 12.37 -19.62 24.74
C ALA A 503 11.70 -19.92 23.38
N LEU A 504 11.61 -18.95 22.47
CA LEU A 504 11.08 -19.19 21.12
C LEU A 504 12.08 -19.99 20.26
N PRO A 505 11.60 -20.90 19.39
CA PRO A 505 12.45 -21.64 18.46
C PRO A 505 13.11 -20.70 17.44
N GLY A 506 14.35 -21.03 17.04
CA GLY A 506 15.09 -20.29 16.02
C GLY A 506 15.46 -18.84 16.38
N ARG A 507 15.37 -18.43 17.66
CA ARG A 507 15.65 -17.05 18.10
C ARG A 507 16.46 -17.00 19.40
N LYS A 508 17.38 -16.05 19.48
CA LYS A 508 18.16 -15.71 20.68
C LYS A 508 18.53 -14.22 20.65
N ALA A 509 18.31 -13.55 21.76
CA ALA A 509 18.54 -12.12 21.95
C ALA A 509 19.14 -11.85 23.33
N TYR A 510 19.74 -10.67 23.45
CA TYR A 510 20.12 -10.02 24.71
C TYR A 510 19.36 -8.70 24.80
N ALA A 511 19.30 -8.12 26.00
CA ALA A 511 18.98 -6.71 26.19
C ALA A 511 20.32 -5.96 26.22
N SER A 512 20.46 -4.87 25.46
CA SER A 512 21.77 -4.26 25.20
C SER A 512 21.90 -2.80 25.65
N ARG A 513 23.13 -2.41 25.99
CA ARG A 513 23.58 -1.01 26.03
C ARG A 513 24.76 -0.82 25.11
N THR A 514 24.86 0.32 24.44
CA THR A 514 26.07 0.72 23.70
C THR A 514 26.49 2.12 24.12
N ILE A 515 27.75 2.29 24.51
CA ILE A 515 28.35 3.61 24.75
C ILE A 515 29.10 4.06 23.50
N PHE A 516 28.95 5.34 23.15
CA PHE A 516 29.65 6.00 22.05
C PHE A 516 30.43 7.21 22.55
N PHE A 517 31.61 7.43 21.96
CA PHE A 517 32.44 8.63 22.16
C PHE A 517 32.36 9.56 20.94
N TYR A 518 32.03 10.83 21.17
CA TYR A 518 31.96 11.88 20.15
C TYR A 518 33.31 12.58 19.99
N THR A 519 34.08 12.13 19.00
CA THR A 519 35.46 12.55 18.80
C THR A 519 35.59 14.05 18.49
N ASN A 520 36.75 14.63 18.80
CA ASN A 520 37.13 15.99 18.37
C ASN A 520 37.21 16.16 16.83
N ARG A 521 37.01 15.09 16.05
CA ARG A 521 36.92 15.12 14.58
C ARG A 521 35.48 15.20 14.05
N GLY A 522 34.47 15.25 14.93
CA GLY A 522 33.07 15.52 14.59
C GLY A 522 32.20 14.28 14.35
N PHE A 523 32.65 13.07 14.73
CA PHE A 523 31.89 11.83 14.54
C PHE A 523 31.86 10.94 15.79
N LEU A 524 30.80 10.15 15.92
CA LEU A 524 30.63 9.12 16.95
C LEU A 524 31.42 7.84 16.62
N ARG A 525 32.01 7.24 17.66
CA ARG A 525 32.64 5.91 17.64
C ARG A 525 32.02 5.04 18.74
N PRO A 526 31.71 3.76 18.52
CA PRO A 526 31.23 2.87 19.58
C PRO A 526 32.44 2.36 20.38
N ILE A 527 32.34 2.39 21.71
CA ILE A 527 33.48 2.05 22.59
C ILE A 527 33.23 0.80 23.44
N ALA A 528 31.99 0.57 23.88
CA ALA A 528 31.61 -0.61 24.66
C ALA A 528 30.16 -1.02 24.36
N ILE A 529 29.90 -2.33 24.35
CA ILE A 529 28.56 -2.93 24.27
C ILE A 529 28.36 -3.87 25.46
N GLU A 530 27.39 -3.57 26.34
CA GLU A 530 26.87 -4.53 27.32
C GLU A 530 25.78 -5.38 26.67
N LEU A 531 25.87 -6.70 26.79
CA LEU A 531 24.78 -7.62 26.47
C LEU A 531 24.35 -8.39 27.72
N SER A 532 23.09 -8.19 28.12
CA SER A 532 22.49 -8.74 29.34
C SER A 532 21.46 -9.82 29.05
N LEU A 533 21.54 -10.91 29.81
CA LEU A 533 20.52 -11.93 29.98
C LEU A 533 19.89 -11.79 31.38
N PRO A 534 18.63 -12.20 31.58
CA PRO A 534 18.02 -12.22 32.91
C PRO A 534 18.73 -13.26 33.81
N PRO A 535 18.86 -13.02 35.13
CA PRO A 535 19.51 -13.96 36.03
C PRO A 535 18.86 -15.35 36.03
N THR A 536 19.68 -16.39 36.14
CA THR A 536 19.22 -17.76 36.44
C THR A 536 20.14 -18.39 37.51
N PRO A 537 19.66 -19.39 38.29
CA PRO A 537 20.52 -20.09 39.26
C PRO A 537 21.72 -20.83 38.66
N SER A 538 21.81 -20.93 37.33
CA SER A 538 22.87 -21.61 36.58
C SER A 538 23.81 -20.67 35.82
N LEU A 539 23.50 -19.37 35.68
CA LEU A 539 24.38 -18.39 35.05
C LEU A 539 24.98 -17.46 36.11
N HIS A 540 26.20 -17.77 36.54
CA HIS A 540 27.00 -16.88 37.39
C HIS A 540 27.45 -15.59 36.67
N HIS A 541 27.48 -15.60 35.33
CA HIS A 541 27.82 -14.45 34.49
C HIS A 541 26.72 -14.21 33.43
N ASN A 542 25.65 -13.53 33.83
CA ASN A 542 24.50 -13.22 32.96
C ASN A 542 24.63 -11.90 32.18
N ARG A 543 25.67 -11.10 32.43
CA ARG A 543 26.00 -9.87 31.68
C ARG A 543 27.44 -10.00 31.18
N ARG A 544 27.71 -9.58 29.94
CA ARG A 544 29.08 -9.52 29.37
C ARG A 544 29.26 -8.20 28.62
N VAL A 545 30.42 -7.58 28.75
CA VAL A 545 30.81 -6.38 28.01
C VAL A 545 31.77 -6.77 26.90
N TYR A 546 31.53 -6.21 25.71
CA TYR A 546 32.36 -6.36 24.53
C TYR A 546 32.94 -4.99 24.17
N ILE A 547 34.21 -4.98 23.76
CA ILE A 547 34.96 -3.80 23.31
C ILE A 547 35.62 -4.10 21.96
N HIS A 548 36.20 -3.08 21.31
CA HIS A 548 36.92 -3.26 20.05
C HIS A 548 38.32 -3.86 20.31
N GLY A 549 38.43 -5.19 20.30
CA GLY A 549 39.72 -5.89 20.42
C GLY A 549 40.61 -5.77 19.18
N HIS A 550 41.89 -6.13 19.33
CA HIS A 550 42.93 -5.93 18.30
C HIS A 550 43.29 -7.20 17.49
N ASP A 551 42.72 -8.35 17.85
CA ASP A 551 42.89 -9.63 17.16
C ASP A 551 41.64 -10.04 16.37
N ALA A 552 41.77 -11.10 15.56
CA ALA A 552 40.72 -11.60 14.69
C ALA A 552 39.50 -12.18 15.44
N THR A 553 39.73 -12.84 16.59
CA THR A 553 38.66 -13.45 17.40
C THR A 553 37.80 -12.35 18.02
N ALA A 554 38.44 -11.37 18.67
CA ALA A 554 37.76 -10.23 19.27
C ALA A 554 37.04 -9.36 18.21
N TYR A 555 37.63 -9.18 17.02
CA TYR A 555 36.96 -8.51 15.90
C TYR A 555 35.62 -9.18 15.53
N TRP A 556 35.59 -10.51 15.39
CA TRP A 556 34.37 -11.24 15.03
C TRP A 556 33.35 -11.30 16.17
N THR A 557 33.81 -11.43 17.42
CA THR A 557 32.95 -11.31 18.61
C THR A 557 32.30 -9.92 18.69
N TRP A 558 33.06 -8.85 18.40
CA TRP A 558 32.56 -7.49 18.31
C TRP A 558 31.51 -7.30 17.19
N LYS A 559 31.69 -7.93 16.01
CA LYS A 559 30.64 -7.90 14.96
C LYS A 559 29.35 -8.63 15.40
N GLN A 560 29.46 -9.75 16.12
CA GLN A 560 28.29 -10.40 16.72
C GLN A 560 27.59 -9.50 17.76
N ALA A 561 28.35 -8.79 18.59
CA ALA A 561 27.80 -7.83 19.55
C ALA A 561 27.04 -6.68 18.85
N LYS A 562 27.64 -6.05 17.83
CA LYS A 562 26.94 -5.03 17.00
C LYS A 562 25.67 -5.58 16.35
N ALA A 563 25.66 -6.82 15.87
CA ALA A 563 24.47 -7.44 15.26
C ALA A 563 23.34 -7.67 16.27
N HIS A 564 23.64 -8.02 17.52
CA HIS A 564 22.63 -8.09 18.59
C HIS A 564 22.04 -6.71 18.91
N VAL A 565 22.87 -5.65 18.98
CA VAL A 565 22.38 -4.27 19.16
C VAL A 565 21.52 -3.84 17.98
N ALA A 566 21.93 -4.13 16.73
CA ALA A 566 21.15 -3.82 15.54
C ALA A 566 19.80 -4.57 15.49
N SER A 567 19.72 -5.77 16.06
CA SER A 567 18.44 -6.51 16.22
C SER A 567 17.55 -5.96 17.34
N ASN A 568 18.14 -5.48 18.44
CA ASN A 568 17.40 -4.71 19.45
C ASN A 568 16.83 -3.43 18.81
N ASP A 569 17.67 -2.68 18.09
CA ASP A 569 17.31 -1.45 17.39
C ASP A 569 16.20 -1.66 16.36
N ALA A 570 16.30 -2.68 15.50
CA ALA A 570 15.26 -3.03 14.53
C ALA A 570 13.92 -3.39 15.20
N GLY A 571 13.96 -4.06 16.37
CA GLY A 571 12.77 -4.37 17.14
C GLY A 571 12.08 -3.13 17.73
N ILE A 572 12.85 -2.26 18.41
CA ILE A 572 12.32 -1.02 19.02
C ILE A 572 11.89 -0.01 17.94
N HIS A 573 12.67 0.12 16.88
CA HIS A 573 12.31 0.90 15.68
C HIS A 573 10.91 0.51 15.18
N GLN A 574 10.71 -0.76 14.81
CA GLN A 574 9.47 -1.16 14.14
C GLN A 574 8.27 -1.17 15.08
N LEU A 575 8.45 -1.52 16.37
CA LEU A 575 7.34 -1.72 17.31
C LEU A 575 7.01 -0.48 18.15
N ALA A 576 8.01 0.29 18.57
CA ALA A 576 7.80 1.49 19.40
C ALA A 576 7.81 2.78 18.56
N ASN A 577 8.86 3.03 17.78
CA ASN A 577 8.99 4.32 17.08
C ASN A 577 8.11 4.41 15.84
N HIS A 578 8.06 3.36 15.03
CA HIS A 578 7.27 3.33 13.80
C HIS A 578 5.82 2.94 14.08
N TRP A 579 5.55 1.68 14.49
CA TRP A 579 4.17 1.22 14.65
C TRP A 579 3.39 1.94 15.77
N LEU A 580 3.98 2.11 16.96
CA LEU A 580 3.26 2.75 18.06
C LEU A 580 3.18 4.28 17.88
N ARG A 581 4.34 4.97 17.90
CA ARG A 581 4.39 6.43 18.04
C ARG A 581 3.81 7.19 16.84
N THR A 582 3.83 6.63 15.62
CA THR A 582 3.06 7.18 14.49
C THR A 582 1.74 6.44 14.30
N HIS A 583 1.75 5.22 13.75
CA HIS A 583 0.53 4.55 13.28
C HIS A 583 -0.55 4.39 14.35
N ALA A 584 -0.24 3.75 15.48
CA ALA A 584 -1.24 3.45 16.51
C ALA A 584 -1.66 4.68 17.35
N CYS A 585 -0.80 5.71 17.49
CA CYS A 585 -1.16 6.95 18.17
C CYS A 585 -1.93 7.95 17.29
N MET A 586 -1.73 7.97 15.97
CA MET A 586 -2.50 8.81 15.05
C MET A 586 -3.95 8.33 14.86
N GLU A 587 -4.19 7.02 14.87
CA GLU A 587 -5.53 6.43 14.68
C GLU A 587 -6.61 7.02 15.65
N PRO A 588 -6.35 7.17 16.96
CA PRO A 588 -7.19 7.95 17.88
C PRO A 588 -7.55 9.38 17.46
N TYR A 589 -6.59 10.13 16.90
CA TYR A 589 -6.78 11.54 16.54
C TYR A 589 -7.69 11.68 15.33
N ILE A 590 -7.56 10.78 14.35
CA ILE A 590 -8.41 10.75 13.15
C ILE A 590 -9.86 10.43 13.54
N ILE A 591 -10.05 9.38 14.35
CA ILE A 591 -11.37 8.96 14.84
C ILE A 591 -12.04 10.12 15.58
N ALA A 592 -11.35 10.79 16.51
CA ALA A 592 -11.90 11.93 17.25
C ALA A 592 -12.22 13.12 16.33
N THR A 593 -11.35 13.42 15.37
CA THR A 593 -11.50 14.56 14.44
C THR A 593 -12.76 14.42 13.61
N HIS A 594 -13.00 13.23 13.04
CA HIS A 594 -14.19 12.98 12.24
C HIS A 594 -15.47 12.85 13.10
N ARG A 595 -15.36 12.54 14.40
CA ARG A 595 -16.49 12.49 15.34
C ARG A 595 -16.88 13.85 15.90
N HIS A 596 -15.96 14.79 16.11
CA HIS A 596 -16.23 16.02 16.85
C HIS A 596 -16.06 17.32 16.07
N LEU A 597 -15.18 17.37 15.06
CA LEU A 597 -14.99 18.57 14.26
C LEU A 597 -15.79 18.46 12.96
N SER A 598 -16.71 19.41 12.71
CA SER A 598 -17.45 19.48 11.44
C SER A 598 -16.49 19.69 10.25
N VAL A 599 -16.87 19.31 9.03
CA VAL A 599 -16.06 19.61 7.82
C VAL A 599 -15.95 21.12 7.52
N MET A 600 -16.82 21.94 8.14
CA MET A 600 -16.71 23.40 8.17
C MET A 600 -15.72 23.91 9.24
N HIS A 601 -15.33 23.09 10.21
CA HIS A 601 -14.47 23.51 11.31
C HIS A 601 -13.05 23.81 10.79
N PRO A 602 -12.42 24.94 11.13
CA PRO A 602 -11.10 25.30 10.60
C PRO A 602 -10.03 24.26 10.96
N ILE A 603 -10.05 23.73 12.20
CA ILE A 603 -9.09 22.69 12.61
C ILE A 603 -9.32 21.34 11.90
N TYR A 604 -10.56 21.02 11.47
CA TYR A 604 -10.78 19.85 10.60
C TYR A 604 -10.11 20.06 9.23
N LYS A 605 -10.36 21.23 8.61
CA LYS A 605 -9.79 21.57 7.30
C LYS A 605 -8.26 21.56 7.30
N LEU A 606 -7.63 22.02 8.39
CA LEU A 606 -6.18 21.99 8.59
C LEU A 606 -5.64 20.57 8.77
N LEU A 607 -6.29 19.74 9.59
CA LEU A 607 -5.79 18.40 9.92
C LEU A 607 -6.06 17.35 8.84
N HIS A 608 -7.15 17.46 8.09
CA HIS A 608 -7.64 16.43 7.15
C HIS A 608 -6.58 15.88 6.16
N PRO A 609 -5.71 16.69 5.51
CA PRO A 609 -4.67 16.16 4.62
C PRO A 609 -3.71 15.19 5.33
N TYR A 610 -3.41 15.44 6.60
CA TYR A 610 -2.49 14.65 7.43
C TYR A 610 -3.11 13.37 8.00
N MET A 611 -4.37 13.08 7.65
CA MET A 611 -5.10 11.86 8.08
C MET A 611 -5.16 10.80 6.97
N ARG A 612 -4.97 11.24 5.71
CA ARG A 612 -5.13 10.43 4.48
C ARG A 612 -4.54 9.03 4.63
N TYR A 613 -5.33 8.01 4.29
CA TYR A 613 -4.95 6.60 4.22
C TYR A 613 -4.52 5.91 5.55
N THR A 614 -4.41 6.62 6.67
CA THR A 614 -3.85 6.04 7.92
C THR A 614 -4.72 4.94 8.52
N LEU A 615 -6.06 5.06 8.47
CA LEU A 615 -6.94 4.02 9.00
C LEU A 615 -6.89 2.73 8.18
N GLU A 616 -6.84 2.82 6.83
CA GLU A 616 -6.74 1.65 5.94
C GLU A 616 -5.41 0.92 6.11
N ILE A 617 -4.26 1.62 6.13
CA ILE A 617 -2.97 0.95 6.34
C ILE A 617 -2.88 0.30 7.73
N ASN A 618 -3.46 0.92 8.76
CA ASN A 618 -3.55 0.32 10.09
C ASN A 618 -4.46 -0.92 10.10
N ALA A 619 -5.60 -0.89 9.42
CA ALA A 619 -6.50 -2.03 9.29
C ALA A 619 -5.84 -3.20 8.54
N LEU A 620 -5.11 -2.93 7.45
CA LEU A 620 -4.30 -3.91 6.73
C LEU A 620 -3.15 -4.46 7.58
N ALA A 621 -2.53 -3.63 8.43
CA ALA A 621 -1.49 -4.06 9.38
C ALA A 621 -2.06 -4.98 10.47
N ARG A 622 -3.23 -4.67 11.05
CA ARG A 622 -3.98 -5.57 11.95
C ARG A 622 -4.42 -6.86 11.23
N GLN A 623 -4.69 -6.81 9.92
CA GLN A 623 -5.09 -7.99 9.16
C GLN A 623 -3.91 -8.93 8.84
N SER A 624 -2.72 -8.42 8.48
CA SER A 624 -1.65 -9.26 7.92
C SER A 624 -0.23 -9.02 8.44
N LEU A 625 0.05 -7.92 9.15
CA LEU A 625 1.42 -7.55 9.54
C LEU A 625 1.73 -7.89 11.01
N ILE A 626 0.86 -7.46 11.93
CA ILE A 626 1.03 -7.54 13.39
C ILE A 626 0.07 -8.52 14.09
N ASN A 627 -0.73 -9.26 13.32
CA ASN A 627 -1.59 -10.33 13.85
C ASN A 627 -0.77 -11.54 14.36
N GLY A 628 -1.44 -12.43 15.10
CA GLY A 628 -0.93 -13.76 15.41
C GLY A 628 -0.49 -14.49 14.14
N GLY A 629 0.78 -14.87 14.06
CA GLY A 629 1.39 -15.50 12.89
C GLY A 629 1.75 -14.55 11.73
N GLY A 630 1.58 -13.23 11.89
CA GLY A 630 1.95 -12.20 10.91
C GLY A 630 3.46 -12.06 10.71
N ILE A 631 3.89 -11.29 9.70
CA ILE A 631 5.32 -11.19 9.32
C ILE A 631 6.19 -10.67 10.47
N ILE A 632 5.68 -9.73 11.28
CA ILE A 632 6.42 -9.19 12.43
C ILE A 632 6.69 -10.29 13.46
N GLU A 633 5.69 -11.10 13.82
CA GLU A 633 5.88 -12.24 14.72
C GLU A 633 6.76 -13.36 14.12
N ALA A 634 6.75 -13.49 12.78
CA ALA A 634 7.52 -14.49 12.05
C ALA A 634 9.00 -14.11 11.86
N CYS A 635 9.35 -12.82 11.84
CA CYS A 635 10.68 -12.36 11.39
C CYS A 635 11.41 -11.36 12.31
N PHE A 636 10.80 -10.91 13.43
CA PHE A 636 11.48 -10.08 14.43
C PHE A 636 11.71 -10.82 15.76
N SER A 637 12.76 -10.44 16.49
CA SER A 637 13.16 -11.08 17.76
C SER A 637 12.02 -11.29 18.77
N PRO A 638 11.09 -10.33 19.00
CA PRO A 638 10.02 -10.48 20.00
C PRO A 638 8.99 -11.58 19.72
N GLY A 639 8.80 -12.00 18.47
CA GLY A 639 7.81 -13.01 18.09
C GLY A 639 6.39 -12.69 18.55
N LYS A 640 5.69 -13.68 19.14
CA LYS A 640 4.32 -13.52 19.68
C LYS A 640 4.19 -12.53 20.85
N TYR A 641 5.30 -11.93 21.28
CA TYR A 641 5.33 -10.86 22.28
C TYR A 641 5.56 -9.47 21.66
N ALA A 642 5.51 -9.34 20.32
CA ALA A 642 5.77 -8.08 19.61
C ALA A 642 4.84 -6.92 20.05
N VAL A 643 3.53 -7.14 20.08
CA VAL A 643 2.57 -6.10 20.51
C VAL A 643 2.56 -5.93 22.04
N GLU A 644 2.98 -6.94 22.82
CA GLU A 644 3.25 -6.76 24.25
C GLU A 644 4.45 -5.83 24.49
N LEU A 645 5.50 -5.92 23.68
CA LEU A 645 6.65 -4.99 23.73
C LEU A 645 6.23 -3.59 23.31
N SER A 646 5.39 -3.47 22.28
CA SER A 646 4.76 -2.20 21.88
C SER A 646 3.95 -1.57 23.02
N SER A 647 3.17 -2.38 23.76
CA SER A 647 2.39 -1.91 24.92
C SER A 647 3.28 -1.51 26.11
N ALA A 648 4.39 -2.21 26.36
CA ALA A 648 5.38 -1.80 27.35
C ALA A 648 6.06 -0.46 26.97
N ALA A 649 6.36 -0.25 25.68
CA ALA A 649 6.85 1.02 25.17
C ALA A 649 5.79 2.14 25.28
N TYR A 650 4.51 1.85 25.01
CA TYR A 650 3.43 2.82 25.26
C TYR A 650 3.35 3.20 26.73
N LYS A 651 3.44 2.24 27.66
CA LYS A 651 3.41 2.52 29.11
C LYS A 651 4.53 3.46 29.54
N SER A 652 5.76 3.23 29.06
CA SER A 652 7.01 3.78 29.62
C SER A 652 7.71 4.87 28.79
N MET A 653 7.57 4.87 27.46
CA MET A 653 8.33 5.74 26.55
C MET A 653 7.46 6.86 25.93
N TRP A 654 6.17 6.59 25.70
CA TRP A 654 5.25 7.52 25.03
C TRP A 654 4.58 8.50 26.00
N ARG A 655 4.62 9.79 25.62
CA ARG A 655 3.86 10.90 26.19
C ARG A 655 3.60 11.92 25.08
N PHE A 656 2.38 12.41 24.93
CA PHE A 656 2.03 13.36 23.86
C PHE A 656 2.92 14.61 23.86
N ASP A 657 3.21 15.16 25.04
CA ASP A 657 4.04 16.37 25.18
C ASP A 657 5.52 16.18 24.84
N MET A 658 5.98 14.92 24.74
CA MET A 658 7.35 14.55 24.39
C MET A 658 7.47 14.00 22.95
N GLU A 659 6.40 14.01 22.17
CA GLU A 659 6.45 13.73 20.71
C GLU A 659 6.76 15.01 19.89
N ALA A 660 6.85 16.18 20.54
CA ALA A 660 7.39 17.38 19.94
C ALA A 660 8.91 17.25 19.75
N LEU A 661 9.43 17.48 18.53
CA LEU A 661 10.85 17.26 18.22
C LEU A 661 11.81 18.03 19.16
N PRO A 662 11.61 19.33 19.48
CA PRO A 662 12.49 20.03 20.43
C PRO A 662 12.47 19.39 21.83
N ALA A 663 11.28 18.96 22.31
CA ALA A 663 11.12 18.34 23.62
C ALA A 663 11.79 16.96 23.69
N ASP A 664 11.69 16.15 22.62
CA ASP A 664 12.41 14.88 22.51
C ASP A 664 13.94 15.08 22.54
N LEU A 665 14.46 16.04 21.78
CA LEU A 665 15.89 16.33 21.73
C LEU A 665 16.43 16.82 23.08
N LEU A 666 15.67 17.68 23.79
CA LEU A 666 15.99 18.11 25.17
C LEU A 666 15.95 16.94 26.15
N ARG A 667 14.88 16.12 26.12
CA ARG A 667 14.69 14.91 26.94
C ARG A 667 15.90 13.98 26.85
N ARG A 668 16.29 13.63 25.61
CA ARG A 668 17.45 12.78 25.30
C ARG A 668 18.80 13.47 25.53
N GLY A 669 18.82 14.77 25.84
CA GLY A 669 20.05 15.56 26.04
C GLY A 669 20.86 15.76 24.75
N MET A 670 20.23 15.59 23.58
CA MET A 670 20.81 15.81 22.25
C MET A 670 20.69 17.27 21.81
N ALA A 671 19.90 18.08 22.52
CA ALA A 671 19.89 19.53 22.46
C ALA A 671 19.94 20.12 23.89
N ILE A 672 20.22 21.42 23.97
CA ILE A 672 20.01 22.26 25.16
C ILE A 672 19.05 23.40 24.81
N GLU A 673 18.45 24.02 25.82
CA GLU A 673 17.63 25.22 25.65
C GLU A 673 18.52 26.40 25.20
N ASP A 674 18.08 27.10 24.16
CA ASP A 674 18.76 28.28 23.63
C ASP A 674 17.71 29.21 22.99
N PRO A 675 17.16 30.18 23.74
CA PRO A 675 16.12 31.10 23.25
C PRO A 675 16.56 32.01 22.08
N SER A 676 17.84 32.03 21.73
CA SER A 676 18.34 32.75 20.55
C SER A 676 18.23 31.94 19.25
N MET A 677 18.03 30.62 19.35
CA MET A 677 17.93 29.71 18.22
C MET A 677 16.48 29.51 17.75
N PRO A 678 16.25 29.24 16.45
CA PRO A 678 14.97 28.72 15.98
C PRO A 678 14.53 27.49 16.78
N CYS A 679 13.24 27.38 17.06
CA CYS A 679 12.64 26.36 17.94
C CYS A 679 13.13 26.39 19.41
N GLY A 680 13.89 27.41 19.83
CA GLY A 680 14.33 27.60 21.21
C GLY A 680 15.38 26.59 21.71
N VAL A 681 16.05 25.88 20.81
CA VAL A 681 16.99 24.80 21.14
C VAL A 681 18.25 24.83 20.28
N ARG A 682 19.39 24.47 20.89
CA ARG A 682 20.66 24.27 20.19
C ARG A 682 21.13 22.83 20.32
N LEU A 683 21.50 22.21 19.19
CA LEU A 683 21.97 20.82 19.18
C LEU A 683 23.32 20.66 19.90
N VAL A 684 23.49 19.51 20.56
CA VAL A 684 24.76 19.08 21.18
C VAL A 684 25.69 18.45 20.16
N ILE A 685 25.13 17.80 19.13
CA ILE A 685 25.84 17.39 17.91
C ILE A 685 25.23 18.17 16.75
N GLU A 686 25.96 19.14 16.20
CA GLU A 686 25.46 20.01 15.12
C GLU A 686 25.17 19.22 13.84
N ASP A 687 26.11 18.34 13.44
CA ASP A 687 25.92 17.37 12.35
C ASP A 687 25.16 16.12 12.83
N TYR A 688 23.93 16.31 13.33
CA TYR A 688 22.96 15.26 13.63
C TYR A 688 21.84 15.35 12.58
N PRO A 689 21.91 14.63 11.45
CA PRO A 689 21.12 14.95 10.26
C PRO A 689 19.60 14.96 10.48
N TYR A 690 19.05 13.94 11.13
CA TYR A 690 17.63 13.90 11.50
C TYR A 690 17.19 15.12 12.32
N ALA A 691 17.96 15.49 13.35
CA ALA A 691 17.59 16.60 14.23
C ALA A 691 17.79 17.97 13.55
N ALA A 692 18.90 18.15 12.83
CA ALA A 692 19.23 19.39 12.16
C ALA A 692 18.24 19.74 11.04
N ASP A 693 17.75 18.74 10.30
CA ASP A 693 16.74 18.93 9.24
C ASP A 693 15.33 18.95 9.82
N GLY A 694 15.04 18.05 10.77
CA GLY A 694 13.74 17.98 11.44
C GLY A 694 13.36 19.28 12.14
N LEU A 695 14.32 19.99 12.74
CA LEU A 695 14.06 21.30 13.35
C LEU A 695 13.67 22.38 12.33
N LEU A 696 14.12 22.29 11.07
CA LEU A 696 13.67 23.19 10.00
C LEU A 696 12.21 22.91 9.62
N VAL A 697 11.90 21.63 9.38
CA VAL A 697 10.55 21.16 9.02
C VAL A 697 9.56 21.45 10.15
N TRP A 698 9.93 21.15 11.40
CA TRP A 698 9.17 21.47 12.61
C TRP A 698 8.93 22.99 12.73
N SER A 699 9.94 23.83 12.52
CA SER A 699 9.79 25.29 12.58
C SER A 699 8.76 25.80 11.57
N ALA A 700 8.80 25.29 10.33
CA ALA A 700 7.87 25.70 9.29
C ALA A 700 6.43 25.19 9.54
N ILE A 701 6.27 23.95 10.06
CA ILE A 701 4.97 23.44 10.49
C ILE A 701 4.40 24.31 11.62
N LYS A 702 5.23 24.62 12.63
CA LYS A 702 4.83 25.44 13.78
C LYS A 702 4.36 26.83 13.35
N GLU A 703 5.13 27.51 12.50
CA GLU A 703 4.80 28.84 11.98
C GLU A 703 3.47 28.84 11.20
N TRP A 704 3.28 27.89 10.27
CA TRP A 704 2.04 27.70 9.52
C TRP A 704 0.83 27.45 10.44
N VAL A 705 0.98 26.58 11.44
CA VAL A 705 -0.07 26.24 12.40
C VAL A 705 -0.42 27.43 13.30
N GLU A 706 0.58 28.19 13.78
CA GLU A 706 0.36 29.36 14.63
C GLU A 706 -0.33 30.50 13.87
N GLU A 707 0.07 30.79 12.62
CA GLU A 707 -0.61 31.79 11.77
C GLU A 707 -2.05 31.37 11.43
N TYR A 708 -2.27 30.09 11.07
CA TYR A 708 -3.61 29.55 10.82
C TYR A 708 -4.52 29.62 12.05
N VAL A 709 -4.02 29.22 13.22
CA VAL A 709 -4.78 29.28 14.48
C VAL A 709 -5.07 30.73 14.88
N ALA A 710 -4.10 31.64 14.72
CA ALA A 710 -4.29 33.05 15.07
C ALA A 710 -5.38 33.76 14.24
N HIS A 711 -5.56 33.36 12.97
CA HIS A 711 -6.62 33.87 12.09
C HIS A 711 -8.03 33.50 12.57
N PHE A 712 -8.28 32.22 12.86
CA PHE A 712 -9.62 31.77 13.28
C PHE A 712 -9.92 32.04 14.76
N TYR A 713 -8.90 31.99 15.62
CA TYR A 713 -9.02 32.21 17.05
C TYR A 713 -8.38 33.55 17.40
N SER A 714 -9.15 34.64 17.31
CA SER A 714 -8.67 35.99 17.62
C SER A 714 -8.65 36.28 19.13
N ASP A 715 -9.81 36.14 19.79
CA ASP A 715 -10.03 36.37 21.22
C ASP A 715 -9.33 35.34 22.13
N PRO A 716 -8.72 35.72 23.26
CA PRO A 716 -7.99 34.79 24.15
C PRO A 716 -8.82 33.63 24.72
N SER A 717 -10.14 33.77 24.82
CA SER A 717 -11.06 32.74 25.33
C SER A 717 -11.74 31.92 24.23
N SER A 718 -11.54 32.25 22.95
CA SER A 718 -12.21 31.59 21.81
C SER A 718 -11.97 30.07 21.78
N VAL A 719 -10.74 29.61 22.03
CA VAL A 719 -10.37 28.18 22.12
C VAL A 719 -11.14 27.46 23.24
N SER A 720 -11.22 28.06 24.43
CA SER A 720 -11.95 27.49 25.58
C SER A 720 -13.48 27.48 25.41
N LYS A 721 -14.02 28.31 24.50
CA LYS A 721 -15.46 28.41 24.19
C LYS A 721 -15.89 27.53 23.00
N ASP A 722 -14.95 26.93 22.29
CA ASP A 722 -15.23 26.11 21.12
C ASP A 722 -15.66 24.69 21.52
N VAL A 723 -16.98 24.46 21.54
CA VAL A 723 -17.57 23.20 22.02
C VAL A 723 -17.23 21.97 21.17
N GLU A 724 -16.90 22.13 19.88
CA GLU A 724 -16.44 21.00 19.04
C GLU A 724 -14.99 20.67 19.35
N LEU A 725 -14.14 21.69 19.43
CA LEU A 725 -12.72 21.55 19.76
C LEU A 725 -12.48 21.01 21.18
N GLN A 726 -13.26 21.45 22.16
CA GLN A 726 -13.20 20.93 23.52
C GLN A 726 -13.67 19.47 23.59
N ALA A 727 -14.74 19.10 22.86
CA ALA A 727 -15.21 17.71 22.83
C ALA A 727 -14.21 16.77 22.14
N TRP A 728 -13.62 17.22 21.02
CA TRP A 728 -12.56 16.54 20.27
C TRP A 728 -11.38 16.15 21.15
N TRP A 729 -10.77 17.11 21.85
CA TRP A 729 -9.59 16.85 22.68
C TRP A 729 -9.90 16.02 23.92
N ASN A 730 -11.07 16.23 24.53
CA ASN A 730 -11.53 15.38 25.62
C ASN A 730 -11.77 13.94 25.17
N GLU A 731 -12.24 13.68 23.95
CA GLU A 731 -12.41 12.31 23.45
C GLU A 731 -11.07 11.64 23.08
N ILE A 732 -10.13 12.38 22.46
CA ILE A 732 -8.75 11.90 22.24
C ILE A 732 -8.12 11.41 23.54
N LYS A 733 -8.21 12.23 24.59
CA LYS A 733 -7.62 11.94 25.89
C LYS A 733 -8.36 10.81 26.62
N ASN A 734 -9.68 10.90 26.74
CA ASN A 734 -10.45 10.03 27.63
C ASN A 734 -10.86 8.70 26.99
N GLU A 735 -11.12 8.65 25.69
CA GLU A 735 -11.49 7.41 24.99
C GLU A 735 -10.32 6.89 24.14
N GLY A 736 -9.81 7.72 23.21
CA GLY A 736 -8.76 7.33 22.26
C GLY A 736 -7.46 6.85 22.91
N HIS A 737 -7.04 7.52 23.98
CA HIS A 737 -5.91 7.18 24.84
C HIS A 737 -6.35 6.84 26.27
N TYR A 738 -7.54 6.25 26.46
CA TYR A 738 -8.16 5.94 27.77
C TYR A 738 -7.17 5.44 28.83
N ASP A 739 -6.27 4.51 28.49
CA ASP A 739 -5.34 3.90 29.45
C ASP A 739 -4.27 4.89 30.01
N LYS A 740 -4.13 6.07 29.40
CA LYS A 740 -3.27 7.19 29.84
C LYS A 740 -4.04 8.49 30.11
N ARG A 741 -5.38 8.46 30.17
CA ARG A 741 -6.23 9.67 30.36
C ARG A 741 -5.95 10.45 31.66
N ASN A 742 -5.45 9.77 32.69
CA ASN A 742 -5.17 10.37 34.01
C ASN A 742 -3.78 11.00 34.14
N GLU A 743 -2.95 10.95 33.10
CA GLU A 743 -1.59 11.47 33.12
C GLU A 743 -1.56 13.01 33.26
N PRO A 744 -0.60 13.59 34.03
CA PRO A 744 -0.60 15.02 34.33
C PRO A 744 -0.06 15.90 33.20
N TRP A 745 0.64 15.32 32.22
CA TRP A 745 1.34 16.03 31.15
C TRP A 745 0.47 16.35 29.91
N TRP A 746 -0.79 15.93 29.88
CA TRP A 746 -1.70 16.29 28.78
C TRP A 746 -1.92 17.82 28.70
N PRO A 747 -1.64 18.47 27.55
CA PRO A 747 -2.03 19.86 27.30
C PRO A 747 -3.50 20.14 27.62
N LYS A 748 -3.80 21.36 28.08
CA LYS A 748 -5.14 21.69 28.63
C LYS A 748 -6.12 22.16 27.56
N LEU A 749 -5.63 22.64 26.42
CA LEU A 749 -6.42 23.23 25.34
C LEU A 749 -7.30 24.40 25.80
N ASN A 750 -6.74 25.33 26.56
CA ASN A 750 -7.43 26.58 26.92
C ASN A 750 -7.02 27.75 26.02
N THR A 751 -5.80 27.71 25.49
CA THR A 751 -5.12 28.81 24.80
C THR A 751 -4.81 28.50 23.35
N LYS A 752 -4.42 29.52 22.59
CA LYS A 752 -3.97 29.39 21.20
C LYS A 752 -2.65 28.62 21.11
N ASP A 753 -1.81 28.79 22.11
CA ASP A 753 -0.51 28.14 22.25
C ASP A 753 -0.67 26.64 22.57
N ASP A 754 -1.64 26.27 23.44
CA ASP A 754 -2.05 24.86 23.62
C ASP A 754 -2.46 24.25 22.27
N LEU A 755 -3.37 24.92 21.55
CA LEU A 755 -3.95 24.42 20.29
C LEU A 755 -2.88 24.27 19.20
N SER A 756 -2.04 25.29 19.03
CA SER A 756 -0.98 25.29 18.03
C SER A 756 0.09 24.25 18.36
N GLY A 757 0.43 24.07 19.64
CA GLY A 757 1.31 23.00 20.10
C GLY A 757 0.76 21.61 19.81
N ILE A 758 -0.50 21.35 20.16
CA ILE A 758 -1.21 20.08 19.89
C ILE A 758 -1.20 19.76 18.39
N ILE A 759 -1.57 20.71 17.55
CA ILE A 759 -1.64 20.51 16.09
C ILE A 759 -0.24 20.34 15.49
N THR A 760 0.76 21.14 15.91
CA THR A 760 2.15 21.00 15.44
C THR A 760 2.69 19.59 15.74
N ILE A 761 2.40 19.05 16.92
CA ILE A 761 2.73 17.65 17.28
C ILE A 761 2.05 16.67 16.31
N MET A 762 0.73 16.77 16.10
CA MET A 762 0.01 15.87 15.20
C MET A 762 0.52 15.92 13.75
N VAL A 763 0.76 17.12 13.22
CA VAL A 763 1.27 17.31 11.86
C VAL A 763 2.71 16.81 11.72
N TRP A 764 3.56 17.02 12.73
CA TRP A 764 4.92 16.44 12.77
C TRP A 764 4.90 14.91 12.79
N ILE A 765 4.08 14.30 13.65
CA ILE A 765 3.94 12.83 13.75
C ILE A 765 3.50 12.25 12.40
N ALA A 766 2.51 12.87 11.75
CA ALA A 766 1.95 12.42 10.48
C ALA A 766 2.88 12.60 9.27
N SER A 767 3.81 13.56 9.32
CA SER A 767 4.69 13.91 8.20
C SER A 767 6.16 13.61 8.49
N GLY A 768 6.95 14.59 8.93
CA GLY A 768 8.40 14.48 9.09
C GLY A 768 8.84 13.35 10.02
N GLN A 769 8.12 13.09 11.11
CA GLN A 769 8.46 12.01 12.02
C GLN A 769 8.26 10.63 11.40
N HIS A 770 7.18 10.42 10.67
CA HIS A 770 6.91 9.16 9.97
C HIS A 770 7.86 8.97 8.82
N ALA A 771 8.05 10.00 7.98
CA ALA A 771 8.96 9.95 6.84
C ALA A 771 10.39 9.53 7.23
N ALA A 772 10.93 10.17 8.27
CA ALA A 772 12.28 9.93 8.77
C ALA A 772 12.55 8.50 9.29
N ILE A 773 11.50 7.73 9.61
CA ILE A 773 11.61 6.36 10.16
C ILE A 773 10.95 5.28 9.30
N ASN A 774 10.13 5.67 8.32
CA ASN A 774 9.46 4.76 7.38
C ASN A 774 10.26 4.58 6.10
N PHE A 775 10.55 5.64 5.34
CA PHE A 775 11.08 5.49 3.98
C PHE A 775 12.53 4.95 3.94
N GLY A 776 13.31 5.12 5.01
CA GLY A 776 14.63 4.51 5.14
C GLY A 776 14.64 2.99 5.35
N GLN A 777 13.48 2.34 5.58
CA GLN A 777 13.39 0.92 5.95
C GLN A 777 14.12 -0.01 4.96
N TYR A 778 13.94 0.19 3.66
CA TYR A 778 14.62 -0.60 2.64
C TYR A 778 15.96 0.00 2.19
N PRO A 779 16.10 1.30 1.86
CA PRO A 779 17.37 1.89 1.46
C PRO A 779 18.51 1.68 2.47
N LEU A 780 18.21 1.73 3.78
CA LEU A 780 19.21 1.59 4.83
C LEU A 780 19.10 0.27 5.62
N GLY A 781 17.91 -0.33 5.67
CA GLY A 781 17.67 -1.61 6.37
C GLY A 781 17.70 -2.87 5.51
N GLY A 782 17.62 -2.75 4.18
CA GLY A 782 17.44 -3.89 3.26
C GLY A 782 18.65 -4.82 3.09
N TYR A 783 19.79 -4.55 3.74
CA TYR A 783 20.95 -5.44 3.78
C TYR A 783 21.08 -6.12 5.15
N VAL A 784 20.81 -7.43 5.19
CA VAL A 784 20.61 -8.19 6.45
C VAL A 784 21.80 -8.12 7.42
N PRO A 785 23.08 -8.19 7.00
CA PRO A 785 24.22 -7.99 7.90
C PRO A 785 24.33 -6.60 8.53
N ASN A 786 23.72 -5.57 7.94
CA ASN A 786 23.67 -4.22 8.51
C ASN A 786 22.58 -4.08 9.58
N ARG A 787 21.38 -4.63 9.32
CA ARG A 787 20.19 -4.43 10.16
C ARG A 787 19.36 -5.72 10.32
N PRO A 788 19.88 -6.76 10.99
CA PRO A 788 19.16 -8.02 11.16
C PRO A 788 17.96 -7.87 12.10
N THR A 789 16.74 -8.18 11.64
CA THR A 789 15.51 -8.06 12.45
C THR A 789 15.42 -9.08 13.59
N LEU A 790 16.15 -10.19 13.48
CA LEU A 790 16.33 -11.15 14.57
C LEU A 790 17.75 -11.73 14.58
N MET A 791 18.14 -12.31 15.72
CA MET A 791 19.32 -13.16 15.85
C MET A 791 18.87 -14.56 16.30
N ARG A 792 19.60 -15.60 15.87
CA ARG A 792 19.22 -17.02 16.04
C ARG A 792 20.07 -17.78 17.06
N LYS A 793 21.30 -17.33 17.30
CA LYS A 793 22.21 -17.82 18.35
C LYS A 793 22.54 -16.72 19.36
N LEU A 794 23.04 -17.12 20.53
CA LEU A 794 23.78 -16.24 21.43
C LEU A 794 25.23 -16.12 20.93
N ILE A 795 26.01 -15.20 21.49
CA ILE A 795 27.46 -15.15 21.22
C ILE A 795 28.10 -16.39 21.85
N ILE A 796 28.88 -17.13 21.05
CA ILE A 796 29.60 -18.33 21.48
C ILE A 796 30.75 -17.92 22.42
N GLN A 797 30.98 -18.69 23.48
CA GLN A 797 31.97 -18.41 24.53
C GLN A 797 33.03 -19.52 24.58
N GLU A 798 34.16 -19.29 25.23
CA GLU A 798 35.30 -20.24 25.28
C GLU A 798 34.95 -21.61 25.87
N ASP A 799 33.92 -21.66 26.72
CA ASP A 799 33.38 -22.86 27.35
C ASP A 799 32.31 -23.60 26.52
N ASP A 800 31.94 -23.08 25.33
CA ASP A 800 30.93 -23.65 24.44
C ASP A 800 31.55 -24.69 23.47
N PRO A 801 30.95 -25.89 23.29
CA PRO A 801 31.41 -26.88 22.31
C PRO A 801 31.46 -26.41 20.84
N GLU A 802 30.73 -25.35 20.46
CA GLU A 802 30.87 -24.73 19.13
C GLU A 802 32.03 -23.71 19.03
N TYR A 803 32.78 -23.43 20.10
CA TYR A 803 33.85 -22.41 20.09
C TYR A 803 34.99 -22.75 19.13
N GLU A 804 35.45 -24.01 19.08
CA GLU A 804 36.46 -24.44 18.11
C GLU A 804 36.02 -24.16 16.67
N LYS A 805 34.73 -24.38 16.36
CA LYS A 805 34.15 -24.07 15.06
C LYS A 805 34.06 -22.57 14.80
N PHE A 806 33.84 -21.75 15.83
CA PHE A 806 33.92 -20.28 15.72
C PHE A 806 35.35 -19.82 15.40
N ILE A 807 36.38 -20.42 16.00
CA ILE A 807 37.79 -20.09 15.71
C ILE A 807 38.16 -20.42 14.26
N TYR A 808 37.78 -21.60 13.75
CA TYR A 808 38.10 -21.98 12.36
C TYR A 808 37.20 -21.33 11.29
N HIS A 809 35.93 -21.05 11.61
CA HIS A 809 34.92 -20.57 10.66
C HIS A 809 34.03 -19.43 11.24
N PRO A 810 34.62 -18.29 11.63
CA PRO A 810 33.89 -17.21 12.31
C PRO A 810 32.81 -16.57 11.41
N GLU A 811 33.04 -16.51 10.09
CA GLU A 811 32.09 -15.98 9.12
C GLU A 811 30.84 -16.87 8.98
N GLN A 812 31.00 -18.20 9.02
CA GLN A 812 29.89 -19.15 9.03
C GLN A 812 29.13 -19.10 10.36
N THR A 813 29.82 -18.87 11.48
CA THR A 813 29.18 -18.65 12.78
C THR A 813 28.34 -17.36 12.75
N PHE A 814 28.87 -16.26 12.23
CA PHE A 814 28.14 -15.00 12.08
C PHE A 814 26.90 -15.16 11.19
N LEU A 815 27.05 -15.73 9.99
CA LEU A 815 25.94 -15.98 9.05
C LEU A 815 24.92 -16.99 9.59
N GLY A 816 25.37 -17.97 10.40
CA GLY A 816 24.52 -18.90 11.12
C GLY A 816 23.65 -18.22 12.18
N SER A 817 24.12 -17.11 12.76
CA SER A 817 23.41 -16.32 13.77
C SER A 817 22.41 -15.30 13.19
N LEU A 818 22.59 -14.89 11.92
CA LEU A 818 21.65 -14.01 11.20
C LEU A 818 20.30 -14.69 10.87
N PRO A 819 19.25 -13.92 10.48
CA PRO A 819 17.99 -14.48 9.97
C PRO A 819 18.20 -15.42 8.77
N THR A 820 17.30 -16.39 8.60
CA THR A 820 17.36 -17.32 7.45
C THR A 820 16.96 -16.66 6.15
N GLN A 821 17.29 -17.31 5.02
CA GLN A 821 16.98 -16.80 3.68
C GLN A 821 15.49 -16.48 3.51
N LEU A 822 14.61 -17.31 4.10
CA LEU A 822 13.16 -17.09 4.10
C LEU A 822 12.73 -15.92 4.99
N GLN A 823 13.33 -15.73 6.17
CA GLN A 823 13.04 -14.61 7.08
C GLN A 823 13.53 -13.28 6.48
N ALA A 824 14.76 -13.25 5.99
CA ALA A 824 15.34 -12.14 5.25
C ALA A 824 14.47 -11.72 4.06
N THR A 825 14.18 -12.67 3.17
CA THR A 825 13.33 -12.42 1.99
C THR A 825 11.96 -11.90 2.40
N LYS A 826 11.32 -12.45 3.45
CA LYS A 826 10.03 -11.96 3.96
C LYS A 826 10.09 -10.52 4.49
N VAL A 827 11.17 -10.13 5.17
CA VAL A 827 11.33 -8.78 5.73
C VAL A 827 11.61 -7.75 4.64
N MET A 828 12.60 -8.03 3.79
CA MET A 828 12.99 -7.16 2.67
C MET A 828 11.79 -6.87 1.77
N ALA A 829 10.99 -7.89 1.48
CA ALA A 829 9.68 -7.83 0.82
C ALA A 829 8.68 -6.82 1.41
N VAL A 830 8.59 -6.71 2.74
CA VAL A 830 7.71 -5.73 3.39
C VAL A 830 8.33 -4.35 3.34
N GLN A 831 9.61 -4.23 3.74
CA GLN A 831 10.36 -2.97 3.79
C GLN A 831 10.36 -2.28 2.42
N ASP A 832 10.59 -3.03 1.35
CA ASP A 832 10.57 -2.60 -0.05
C ASP A 832 9.25 -1.89 -0.38
N THR A 833 8.09 -2.49 -0.06
CA THR A 833 6.79 -1.82 -0.31
C THR A 833 6.54 -0.66 0.64
N LEU A 834 6.89 -0.78 1.94
CA LEU A 834 6.69 0.32 2.90
C LEU A 834 7.58 1.54 2.62
N SER A 835 8.67 1.38 1.87
CA SER A 835 9.56 2.47 1.45
C SER A 835 9.16 3.11 0.12
N MET A 836 8.10 2.63 -0.55
CA MET A 836 7.65 3.18 -1.84
C MET A 836 6.64 4.31 -1.66
N HIS A 837 6.93 5.47 -2.25
CA HIS A 837 5.96 6.53 -2.50
C HIS A 837 5.01 6.14 -3.64
N SER A 838 3.71 6.42 -3.47
CA SER A 838 2.68 6.13 -4.47
C SER A 838 2.62 7.21 -5.56
N PRO A 839 2.12 6.91 -6.78
CA PRO A 839 1.87 7.95 -7.79
C PRO A 839 0.80 9.00 -7.42
N ASP A 840 0.04 8.74 -6.35
CA ASP A 840 -0.97 9.63 -5.74
C ASP A 840 -0.58 10.13 -4.33
N GLU A 841 0.72 10.19 -4.02
CA GLU A 841 1.20 10.75 -2.75
C GLU A 841 1.05 12.29 -2.70
N GLU A 842 0.56 12.82 -1.59
CA GLU A 842 0.46 14.27 -1.33
C GLU A 842 1.54 14.67 -0.31
N TYR A 843 2.56 15.41 -0.75
CA TYR A 843 3.71 15.79 0.08
C TYR A 843 3.47 17.04 0.94
N LEU A 844 4.33 17.24 1.94
CA LEU A 844 4.22 18.34 2.89
C LEU A 844 4.38 19.71 2.18
N GLY A 845 3.37 20.57 2.29
CA GLY A 845 3.34 21.85 1.58
C GLY A 845 3.04 21.72 0.08
N GLN A 846 2.58 20.56 -0.41
CA GLN A 846 1.94 20.43 -1.72
C GLN A 846 0.41 20.38 -1.58
N GLN A 847 -0.28 20.70 -2.66
CA GLN A 847 -1.73 20.58 -2.76
C GLN A 847 -2.08 20.02 -4.14
N HIS A 848 -2.85 18.93 -4.18
CA HIS A 848 -3.26 18.35 -5.46
C HIS A 848 -4.22 19.31 -6.22
N PRO A 849 -4.02 19.60 -7.52
CA PRO A 849 -4.77 20.64 -8.23
C PRO A 849 -6.30 20.46 -8.23
N LEU A 850 -6.79 19.21 -8.21
CA LEU A 850 -8.24 18.93 -8.14
C LEU A 850 -8.86 19.28 -6.76
N TYR A 851 -8.05 19.59 -5.75
CA TYR A 851 -8.47 19.92 -4.39
C TYR A 851 -8.14 21.38 -4.01
N CYS A 852 -7.91 22.24 -5.02
CA CYS A 852 -7.64 23.68 -4.83
C CYS A 852 -8.73 24.42 -4.03
N HIS A 853 -10.00 23.98 -4.11
CA HIS A 853 -11.14 24.65 -3.50
C HIS A 853 -11.50 24.22 -2.06
N TRP A 854 -10.60 23.54 -1.33
CA TRP A 854 -10.82 23.06 0.06
C TRP A 854 -11.31 24.12 1.07
N ILE A 855 -10.88 25.38 0.91
CA ILE A 855 -11.27 26.51 1.75
C ILE A 855 -11.60 27.74 0.91
N ASN A 856 -12.64 28.49 1.30
CA ASN A 856 -12.92 29.83 0.76
C ASN A 856 -12.35 30.90 1.70
N ASP A 857 -11.02 31.02 1.74
CA ASP A 857 -10.32 32.03 2.51
C ASP A 857 -9.00 32.42 1.84
N PRO A 858 -8.93 33.59 1.17
CA PRO A 858 -7.72 34.04 0.46
C PRO A 858 -6.51 34.28 1.37
N HIS A 859 -6.72 34.58 2.67
CA HIS A 859 -5.60 34.78 3.59
C HIS A 859 -4.96 33.44 3.94
N ILE A 860 -5.78 32.43 4.27
CA ILE A 860 -5.29 31.06 4.52
C ILE A 860 -4.59 30.47 3.29
N LEU A 861 -5.09 30.72 2.07
CA LEU A 861 -4.40 30.30 0.85
C LEU A 861 -3.03 30.97 0.70
N SER A 862 -2.92 32.28 0.96
CA SER A 862 -1.64 32.99 0.94
C SER A 862 -0.67 32.52 2.05
N LEU A 863 -1.17 32.11 3.21
CA LEU A 863 -0.35 31.51 4.27
C LEU A 863 0.12 30.09 3.89
N PHE A 864 -0.71 29.34 3.16
CA PHE A 864 -0.30 28.04 2.63
C PHE A 864 0.77 28.19 1.54
N ASP A 865 0.64 29.15 0.61
CA ASP A 865 1.66 29.45 -0.40
C ASP A 865 3.01 29.85 0.23
N LYS A 866 2.97 30.60 1.35
CA LYS A 866 4.15 30.90 2.18
C LYS A 866 4.79 29.62 2.73
N PHE A 867 3.99 28.73 3.32
CA PHE A 867 4.44 27.43 3.84
C PHE A 867 5.02 26.51 2.74
N SER A 868 4.34 26.39 1.59
CA SER A 868 4.82 25.69 0.39
C SER A 868 6.13 26.25 -0.15
N SER A 869 6.33 27.57 -0.06
CA SER A 869 7.58 28.22 -0.46
C SER A 869 8.70 27.95 0.53
N ARG A 870 8.40 27.98 1.84
CA ARG A 870 9.34 27.63 2.91
C ARG A 870 9.81 26.17 2.83
N MET A 871 8.93 25.23 2.44
CA MET A 871 9.33 23.83 2.23
C MET A 871 10.34 23.68 1.08
N LYS A 872 10.20 24.43 -0.02
CA LYS A 872 11.19 24.42 -1.11
C LYS A 872 12.56 24.94 -0.66
N GLU A 873 12.58 26.02 0.12
CA GLU A 873 13.81 26.56 0.72
C GLU A 873 14.48 25.53 1.67
N ILE A 874 13.69 24.81 2.47
CA ILE A 874 14.20 23.73 3.34
C ILE A 874 14.80 22.59 2.49
N GLU A 875 14.18 22.23 1.37
CA GLU A 875 14.73 21.26 0.43
C GLU A 875 16.09 21.68 -0.12
N ASP A 876 16.25 22.96 -0.51
CA ASP A 876 17.52 23.53 -0.96
C ASP A 876 18.58 23.55 0.16
N ILE A 877 18.20 23.86 1.40
CA ILE A 877 19.10 23.83 2.58
C ILE A 877 19.60 22.41 2.86
N ILE A 878 18.71 21.41 2.84
CA ILE A 878 19.09 19.99 3.04
C ILE A 878 19.97 19.51 1.88
N ASN A 879 19.63 19.89 0.64
CA ASN A 879 20.44 19.65 -0.54
C ASN A 879 21.82 20.33 -0.49
N GLY A 880 21.95 21.46 0.21
CA GLY A 880 23.24 22.10 0.51
C GLY A 880 24.03 21.29 1.53
N ARG A 881 23.41 20.95 2.67
CA ARG A 881 24.02 20.14 3.74
C ARG A 881 24.52 18.78 3.26
N ASN A 882 23.78 18.11 2.38
CA ASN A 882 24.19 16.83 1.78
C ASN A 882 25.40 16.92 0.82
N LYS A 883 25.88 18.14 0.50
CA LYS A 883 27.05 18.41 -0.35
C LYS A 883 28.23 19.02 0.41
N ASP A 884 28.03 19.48 1.66
CA ASP A 884 29.09 20.08 2.47
C ASP A 884 30.02 19.01 3.05
N ILE A 885 31.27 18.98 2.56
CA ILE A 885 32.34 18.05 2.96
C ILE A 885 32.72 18.12 4.46
N ASN A 886 32.27 19.15 5.17
CA ASN A 886 32.47 19.26 6.62
C ASN A 886 31.44 18.42 7.42
N LEU A 887 30.26 18.14 6.85
CA LEU A 887 29.17 17.37 7.46
C LEU A 887 29.33 15.86 7.19
N LYS A 888 30.25 15.26 7.95
CA LYS A 888 30.74 13.87 7.79
C LYS A 888 29.71 12.78 8.08
N ASN A 889 28.61 13.11 8.76
CA ASN A 889 27.49 12.17 8.95
C ASN A 889 26.55 12.16 7.73
N ARG A 890 26.74 13.07 6.78
CA ARG A 890 25.95 13.23 5.54
C ARG A 890 26.73 12.92 4.26
N CYS A 891 28.04 13.08 4.25
CA CYS A 891 28.85 12.91 3.04
C CYS A 891 30.21 12.23 3.32
N GLY A 892 30.90 11.85 2.25
CA GLY A 892 32.22 11.20 2.30
C GLY A 892 32.27 9.89 1.51
N ALA A 893 33.43 9.23 1.56
CA ALA A 893 33.66 7.99 0.80
C ALA A 893 32.73 6.85 1.27
N GLY A 894 31.85 6.40 0.38
CA GLY A 894 30.86 5.37 0.70
C GLY A 894 29.72 5.82 1.61
N VAL A 895 29.59 7.13 1.91
CA VAL A 895 28.50 7.64 2.75
C VAL A 895 27.30 8.02 1.87
N PRO A 896 26.08 7.55 2.18
CA PRO A 896 24.86 8.05 1.56
C PRO A 896 24.44 9.39 2.20
N PRO A 897 23.95 10.37 1.41
CA PRO A 897 23.29 11.56 1.92
C PRO A 897 22.08 11.20 2.79
N TYR A 898 21.71 12.11 3.69
CA TYR A 898 20.50 11.96 4.49
C TYR A 898 19.37 12.70 3.80
N GLU A 899 18.46 11.95 3.17
CA GLU A 899 17.41 12.47 2.28
C GLU A 899 15.99 12.17 2.79
N LEU A 900 15.85 11.46 3.91
CA LEU A 900 14.57 11.04 4.53
C LEU A 900 13.72 12.19 5.13
N LEU A 901 14.19 13.43 5.02
CA LEU A 901 13.49 14.66 5.40
C LEU A 901 13.48 15.72 4.28
N LEU A 902 13.79 15.34 3.03
CA LEU A 902 13.48 16.19 1.88
C LEU A 902 11.95 16.35 1.76
N PRO A 903 11.42 17.59 1.64
CA PRO A 903 9.97 17.79 1.55
C PRO A 903 9.29 17.19 0.31
N THR A 904 10.01 16.94 -0.79
CA THR A 904 9.44 16.29 -1.98
C THR A 904 10.23 15.05 -2.43
N SER A 905 9.54 14.13 -3.12
CA SER A 905 10.10 12.92 -3.72
C SER A 905 9.24 12.51 -4.93
N GLY A 906 9.74 11.56 -5.73
CA GLY A 906 8.98 10.96 -6.83
C GLY A 906 8.41 9.58 -6.49
N PRO A 907 7.51 9.02 -7.33
CA PRO A 907 6.94 7.70 -7.08
C PRO A 907 7.99 6.59 -7.18
N GLY A 908 8.00 5.65 -6.22
CA GLY A 908 9.02 4.61 -6.08
C GLY A 908 9.79 4.72 -4.77
N ALA A 909 10.93 4.01 -4.67
CA ALA A 909 11.67 3.84 -3.41
C ALA A 909 12.86 4.81 -3.20
N GLU A 910 13.35 5.50 -4.25
CA GLU A 910 14.27 6.67 -4.18
C GLU A 910 14.57 7.24 -5.59
N GLU A 911 14.39 8.55 -5.82
CA GLU A 911 14.62 9.22 -7.12
C GLU A 911 16.09 9.62 -7.40
N SER A 912 17.06 8.72 -7.24
CA SER A 912 18.47 9.05 -7.56
C SER A 912 18.79 9.07 -9.08
N HIS A 913 17.96 8.43 -9.92
CA HIS A 913 18.16 8.31 -11.37
C HIS A 913 17.26 9.24 -12.22
N GLN A 914 16.06 9.58 -11.75
CA GLN A 914 15.04 10.31 -12.52
C GLN A 914 15.48 11.75 -12.85
N SER A 915 16.10 12.42 -11.87
CA SER A 915 16.69 13.76 -12.02
C SER A 915 17.98 13.79 -12.85
N GLN A 916 18.61 12.63 -13.11
CA GLN A 916 19.78 12.53 -14.00
C GLN A 916 19.36 12.25 -15.44
N ALA A 917 18.45 11.29 -15.68
CA ALA A 917 18.01 10.91 -17.03
C ALA A 917 17.41 12.09 -17.81
N SER A 918 16.64 12.94 -17.14
CA SER A 918 16.07 14.18 -17.72
C SER A 918 17.15 15.22 -18.09
N ARG A 919 18.23 15.34 -17.31
CA ARG A 919 19.37 16.22 -17.59
C ARG A 919 20.28 15.71 -18.72
N LEU A 920 20.21 14.43 -19.06
CA LEU A 920 21.05 13.82 -20.08
C LEU A 920 20.51 13.98 -21.51
N ALA A 921 19.23 14.31 -21.70
CA ALA A 921 18.63 14.43 -23.03
C ALA A 921 19.33 15.43 -23.98
N PRO A 922 19.73 16.66 -23.55
CA PRO A 922 20.42 17.61 -24.43
C PRO A 922 21.81 17.14 -24.93
N PHE A 923 22.41 16.14 -24.28
CA PHE A 923 23.69 15.58 -24.72
C PHE A 923 23.53 14.65 -25.94
N LEU A 924 22.32 14.16 -26.24
CA LEU A 924 22.06 13.39 -27.47
C LEU A 924 22.23 14.26 -28.73
N GLU A 925 21.89 15.55 -28.67
CA GLU A 925 22.09 16.51 -29.78
C GLU A 925 23.57 16.73 -30.11
N GLN A 926 24.46 16.51 -29.13
CA GLN A 926 25.90 16.70 -29.25
C GLN A 926 26.62 15.44 -29.77
N LEU A 927 25.94 14.30 -29.85
CA LEU A 927 26.52 13.00 -30.16
C LEU A 927 26.05 12.48 -31.52
N ASP A 928 26.94 12.48 -32.51
CA ASP A 928 26.71 11.77 -33.78
C ASP A 928 26.50 10.25 -33.51
N PRO A 929 25.30 9.67 -33.78
CA PRO A 929 25.01 8.28 -33.48
C PRO A 929 25.78 7.29 -34.37
N SER A 930 26.35 7.73 -35.50
CA SER A 930 27.18 6.92 -36.40
C SER A 930 28.65 6.87 -35.98
N LYS A 931 29.09 7.76 -35.08
CA LYS A 931 30.46 7.77 -34.53
C LYS A 931 30.50 7.35 -33.06
N HIS A 932 29.55 7.80 -32.27
CA HIS A 932 29.49 7.65 -30.80
C HIS A 932 28.42 6.63 -30.37
N SER A 933 28.16 5.61 -31.18
CA SER A 933 27.02 4.70 -31.02
C SER A 933 26.93 4.07 -29.62
N LEU A 934 28.07 3.75 -28.99
CA LEU A 934 28.13 3.22 -27.63
C LEU A 934 27.65 4.24 -26.58
N SER A 935 28.19 5.45 -26.58
CA SER A 935 27.81 6.52 -25.64
C SER A 935 26.36 6.97 -25.85
N TYR A 936 25.94 7.11 -27.10
CA TYR A 936 24.56 7.44 -27.48
C TYR A 936 23.58 6.36 -26.98
N LEU A 937 23.93 5.08 -27.12
CA LEU A 937 23.13 3.97 -26.60
C LEU A 937 22.98 4.04 -25.08
N TYR A 938 24.06 4.30 -24.33
CA TYR A 938 23.96 4.39 -22.86
C TYR A 938 23.03 5.52 -22.41
N ILE A 939 23.10 6.69 -23.06
CA ILE A 939 22.25 7.84 -22.72
C ILE A 939 20.80 7.59 -23.15
N LEU A 940 20.56 7.14 -24.38
CA LEU A 940 19.21 6.87 -24.88
C LEU A 940 18.53 5.70 -24.15
N GLU A 941 19.28 4.67 -23.72
CA GLU A 941 18.75 3.56 -22.93
C GLU A 941 18.41 4.00 -21.50
N ALA A 942 19.13 4.96 -20.91
CA ALA A 942 18.78 5.59 -19.63
C ALA A 942 17.63 6.61 -19.75
N TYR A 943 17.50 7.30 -20.88
CA TYR A 943 16.39 8.22 -21.13
C TYR A 943 15.08 7.46 -21.39
N THR A 944 15.15 6.30 -22.07
CA THR A 944 13.99 5.43 -22.33
C THR A 944 13.61 4.50 -21.17
N SER A 945 14.38 4.42 -20.08
CA SER A 945 14.02 3.57 -18.93
C SER A 945 13.00 4.20 -17.98
N VAL A 946 12.74 5.50 -18.11
CA VAL A 946 11.75 6.25 -17.30
C VAL A 946 10.35 6.14 -17.92
N PRO A 947 9.26 6.03 -17.14
CA PRO A 947 7.89 6.10 -17.66
C PRO A 947 7.61 7.43 -18.39
N VAL A 948 7.41 7.36 -19.71
CA VAL A 948 7.25 8.53 -20.58
C VAL A 948 5.79 8.98 -20.63
N GLN A 949 5.53 10.27 -20.40
CA GLN A 949 4.23 10.90 -20.68
C GLN A 949 3.85 10.72 -22.16
N LYS A 950 2.57 10.44 -22.46
CA LYS A 950 2.08 10.06 -23.80
C LYS A 950 2.56 11.00 -24.91
N GLU A 951 2.62 12.28 -24.59
CA GLU A 951 2.92 13.41 -25.46
C GLU A 951 4.36 13.36 -25.98
N LYS A 952 5.30 12.77 -25.21
CA LYS A 952 6.72 12.62 -25.58
C LYS A 952 7.06 11.26 -26.20
N VAL A 953 6.13 10.29 -26.19
CA VAL A 953 6.40 8.93 -26.72
C VAL A 953 6.78 8.95 -28.20
N SER A 954 6.17 9.83 -29.01
CA SER A 954 6.48 9.96 -30.44
C SER A 954 7.88 10.54 -30.72
N GLU A 955 8.33 11.50 -29.92
CA GLU A 955 9.66 12.13 -30.02
C GLU A 955 10.78 11.13 -29.67
N ILE A 956 10.58 10.37 -28.59
CA ILE A 956 11.51 9.34 -28.13
C ILE A 956 11.52 8.14 -29.09
N ALA A 957 10.37 7.76 -29.64
CA ALA A 957 10.29 6.74 -30.69
C ALA A 957 11.08 7.18 -31.94
N LEU A 958 10.90 8.41 -32.43
CA LEU A 958 11.65 8.95 -33.56
C LEU A 958 13.16 8.99 -33.30
N SER A 959 13.57 9.46 -32.12
CA SER A 959 14.97 9.47 -31.69
C SER A 959 15.59 8.07 -31.66
N THR A 960 14.81 7.07 -31.25
CA THR A 960 15.24 5.67 -31.23
C THR A 960 15.32 5.05 -32.63
N VAL A 961 14.40 5.40 -33.54
CA VAL A 961 14.48 5.03 -34.96
C VAL A 961 15.74 5.61 -35.62
N ASN A 962 16.02 6.88 -35.38
CA ASN A 962 17.20 7.56 -35.91
C ASN A 962 18.49 6.91 -35.42
N PHE A 963 18.56 6.57 -34.12
CA PHE A 963 19.68 5.82 -33.56
C PHE A 963 19.83 4.41 -34.18
N ILE A 964 18.77 3.61 -34.20
CA ILE A 964 18.79 2.23 -34.74
C ILE A 964 19.23 2.21 -36.21
N ASN A 965 18.79 3.18 -37.01
CA ASN A 965 19.20 3.29 -38.41
C ASN A 965 20.66 3.76 -38.57
N SER A 966 21.17 4.63 -37.70
CA SER A 966 22.49 5.26 -37.86
C SER A 966 23.66 4.57 -37.13
N CYS A 967 23.40 3.76 -36.10
CA CYS A 967 24.44 3.20 -35.24
C CYS A 967 25.38 2.17 -35.92
N LEU A 968 26.63 2.09 -35.49
CA LEU A 968 27.58 1.06 -35.93
C LEU A 968 27.31 -0.28 -35.25
N ALA A 969 27.22 -1.34 -36.06
CA ALA A 969 26.99 -2.71 -35.59
C ALA A 969 28.07 -3.18 -34.60
N GLU A 970 29.34 -2.87 -34.89
CA GLU A 970 30.49 -3.25 -34.04
C GLU A 970 30.37 -2.70 -32.62
N GLN A 971 30.06 -1.40 -32.48
CA GLN A 971 29.94 -0.76 -31.16
C GLN A 971 28.77 -1.30 -30.33
N ILE A 972 27.61 -1.54 -30.94
CA ILE A 972 26.44 -2.07 -30.20
C ILE A 972 26.61 -3.56 -29.82
N ARG A 973 27.40 -4.33 -30.59
CA ARG A 973 27.74 -5.73 -30.29
C ARG A 973 28.66 -5.88 -29.08
N LEU A 974 29.30 -4.80 -28.60
CA LEU A 974 30.03 -4.79 -27.32
C LEU A 974 29.07 -4.81 -26.12
N VAL A 975 27.82 -4.36 -26.28
CA VAL A 975 26.83 -4.24 -25.20
C VAL A 975 25.42 -4.72 -25.64
N PRO A 976 25.31 -5.96 -26.16
CA PRO A 976 24.12 -6.43 -26.86
C PRO A 976 22.85 -6.41 -25.98
N ALA A 977 23.00 -6.59 -24.67
CA ALA A 977 21.90 -6.50 -23.71
C ALA A 977 21.26 -5.10 -23.65
N LYS A 978 22.06 -4.01 -23.67
CA LYS A 978 21.54 -2.63 -23.67
C LYS A 978 20.86 -2.28 -24.98
N PHE A 979 21.43 -2.69 -26.11
CA PHE A 979 20.78 -2.49 -27.42
C PHE A 979 19.45 -3.26 -27.51
N THR A 980 19.42 -4.49 -26.98
CA THR A 980 18.20 -5.31 -26.87
C THR A 980 17.15 -4.67 -25.96
N SER A 981 17.56 -4.10 -24.81
CA SER A 981 16.68 -3.33 -23.89
C SER A 981 16.00 -2.17 -24.61
N LEU A 982 16.80 -1.31 -25.26
CA LEU A 982 16.30 -0.15 -26.02
C LEU A 982 15.31 -0.57 -27.12
N CYS A 983 15.64 -1.59 -27.91
CA CYS A 983 14.78 -2.07 -28.99
C CYS A 983 13.45 -2.68 -28.47
N LYS A 984 13.46 -3.32 -27.30
CA LYS A 984 12.25 -3.85 -26.66
C LYS A 984 11.36 -2.72 -26.14
N ARG A 985 11.92 -1.70 -25.48
CA ARG A 985 11.13 -0.51 -25.08
C ARG A 985 10.56 0.23 -26.29
N PHE A 986 11.32 0.36 -27.38
CA PHE A 986 10.82 0.94 -28.63
C PHE A 986 9.64 0.16 -29.23
N LYS A 987 9.68 -1.18 -29.22
CA LYS A 987 8.52 -2.01 -29.59
C LYS A 987 7.29 -1.65 -28.74
N ASP A 988 7.46 -1.59 -27.42
CA ASP A 988 6.36 -1.33 -26.51
C ASP A 988 5.81 0.11 -26.66
N GLN A 989 6.66 1.09 -26.99
CA GLN A 989 6.25 2.45 -27.39
C GLN A 989 5.38 2.47 -28.65
N VAL A 990 5.79 1.81 -29.75
CA VAL A 990 4.96 1.80 -30.99
C VAL A 990 3.67 0.98 -30.84
N LEU A 991 3.63 0.03 -29.90
CA LEU A 991 2.41 -0.67 -29.51
C LEU A 991 1.47 0.22 -28.68
N LEU A 992 2.00 1.04 -27.76
CA LEU A 992 1.24 2.02 -26.98
C LEU A 992 0.67 3.14 -27.87
N LEU A 993 1.40 3.53 -28.92
CA LEU A 993 0.92 4.41 -30.01
C LEU A 993 -0.06 3.72 -30.98
N GLN A 994 -0.43 2.45 -30.74
CA GLN A 994 -1.30 1.63 -31.60
C GLN A 994 -0.84 1.50 -33.07
N SER A 995 0.45 1.71 -33.32
CA SER A 995 1.03 1.81 -34.67
C SER A 995 2.19 0.82 -34.89
N PRO A 996 1.96 -0.51 -34.76
CA PRO A 996 3.02 -1.54 -34.84
C PRO A 996 3.78 -1.53 -36.17
N ILE A 997 3.19 -1.02 -37.25
CA ILE A 997 3.84 -0.90 -38.57
C ILE A 997 5.09 0.00 -38.53
N GLN A 998 5.12 1.02 -37.67
CA GLN A 998 6.29 1.90 -37.49
C GLN A 998 7.50 1.14 -36.91
N GLY A 999 7.27 0.07 -36.14
CA GLY A 999 8.33 -0.76 -35.58
C GLY A 999 8.96 -1.74 -36.59
N VAL A 1000 8.25 -2.13 -37.65
CA VAL A 1000 8.67 -3.22 -38.56
C VAL A 1000 10.00 -2.91 -39.26
N GLY A 1001 10.15 -1.72 -39.83
CA GLY A 1001 11.38 -1.30 -40.50
C GLY A 1001 12.59 -1.24 -39.56
N PRO A 1002 12.53 -0.43 -38.48
CA PRO A 1002 13.62 -0.29 -37.52
C PRO A 1002 13.98 -1.61 -36.81
N SER A 1003 13.01 -2.43 -36.39
CA SER A 1003 13.32 -3.71 -35.74
C SER A 1003 14.04 -4.69 -36.67
N ARG A 1004 13.76 -4.67 -37.98
CA ARG A 1004 14.54 -5.45 -38.97
C ARG A 1004 15.98 -4.95 -39.09
N THR A 1005 16.19 -3.63 -39.04
CA THR A 1005 17.55 -3.04 -39.00
C THR A 1005 18.28 -3.43 -37.71
N ALA A 1006 17.59 -3.38 -36.56
CA ALA A 1006 18.14 -3.74 -35.27
C ALA A 1006 18.56 -5.22 -35.20
N VAL A 1007 17.72 -6.14 -35.68
CA VAL A 1007 18.05 -7.57 -35.82
C VAL A 1007 19.35 -7.74 -36.60
N ARG A 1008 19.42 -7.22 -37.83
CA ARG A 1008 20.61 -7.37 -38.71
C ARG A 1008 21.88 -6.76 -38.13
N LYS A 1009 21.79 -5.62 -37.42
CA LYS A 1009 22.95 -5.01 -36.78
C LYS A 1009 23.43 -5.79 -35.56
N LEU A 1010 22.52 -6.37 -34.77
CA LEU A 1010 22.85 -7.19 -33.59
C LEU A 1010 23.37 -8.59 -33.95
N GLN A 1011 22.83 -9.20 -35.01
CA GLN A 1011 23.05 -10.58 -35.45
C GLN A 1011 24.50 -10.85 -35.89
N PRO A 1012 25.25 -11.75 -35.20
CA PRO A 1012 26.64 -12.08 -35.54
C PRO A 1012 26.79 -12.64 -36.97
N SER A 1013 25.95 -13.63 -37.31
CA SER A 1013 25.86 -14.33 -38.59
C SER A 1013 24.38 -14.62 -38.92
N SER A 1014 24.05 -14.86 -40.20
CA SER A 1014 22.67 -15.22 -40.63
C SER A 1014 22.12 -16.45 -39.89
N GLU A 1015 23.00 -17.33 -39.43
CA GLU A 1015 22.66 -18.59 -38.75
C GLU A 1015 22.33 -18.43 -37.24
N HIS A 1016 22.42 -17.22 -36.71
CA HIS A 1016 22.33 -16.94 -35.26
C HIS A 1016 21.05 -16.20 -34.85
N LEU A 1017 20.28 -16.80 -33.93
CA LEU A 1017 19.00 -16.26 -33.44
C LEU A 1017 19.17 -15.25 -32.28
N THR A 1018 19.30 -13.97 -32.61
CA THR A 1018 19.24 -12.91 -31.60
C THR A 1018 17.88 -12.80 -30.93
N ALA A 1019 17.88 -12.33 -29.67
CA ALA A 1019 16.71 -12.06 -28.84
C ALA A 1019 15.77 -10.94 -29.34
N LEU A 1020 15.97 -10.41 -30.56
CA LEU A 1020 15.11 -9.43 -31.23
C LEU A 1020 14.29 -10.02 -32.39
N HIS A 1021 14.65 -11.21 -32.90
CA HIS A 1021 13.87 -11.88 -33.95
C HIS A 1021 12.40 -12.12 -33.56
N PRO A 1022 12.06 -12.57 -32.32
CA PRO A 1022 10.66 -12.80 -31.97
C PRO A 1022 9.86 -11.51 -31.87
N ASP A 1023 10.46 -10.42 -31.40
CA ASP A 1023 9.84 -9.09 -31.32
C ASP A 1023 9.56 -8.51 -32.71
N PHE A 1024 10.48 -8.68 -33.65
CA PHE A 1024 10.29 -8.30 -35.05
C PHE A 1024 9.14 -9.10 -35.70
N LEU A 1025 9.09 -10.42 -35.49
CA LEU A 1025 8.00 -11.25 -36.00
C LEU A 1025 6.65 -10.91 -35.34
N GLN A 1026 6.63 -10.57 -34.04
CA GLN A 1026 5.44 -10.08 -33.34
C GLN A 1026 4.91 -8.78 -33.96
N LEU A 1027 5.79 -7.82 -34.25
CA LEU A 1027 5.43 -6.58 -34.96
C LEU A 1027 4.89 -6.86 -36.37
N CYS A 1028 5.50 -7.80 -37.11
CA CYS A 1028 5.03 -8.21 -38.44
C CYS A 1028 3.65 -8.88 -38.40
N LEU A 1029 3.32 -9.63 -37.34
CA LEU A 1029 1.99 -10.21 -37.14
C LEU A 1029 0.95 -9.13 -36.84
N LEU A 1030 1.21 -8.25 -35.89
CA LEU A 1030 0.28 -7.21 -35.44
C LEU A 1030 0.00 -6.16 -36.52
N SER A 1031 1.01 -5.80 -37.32
CA SER A 1031 0.88 -4.93 -38.49
C SER A 1031 0.39 -5.63 -39.76
N LYS A 1032 0.18 -6.96 -39.72
CA LYS A 1032 -0.12 -7.84 -40.87
C LYS A 1032 0.92 -7.77 -42.00
N CYS A 1033 2.12 -7.24 -41.74
CA CYS A 1033 3.23 -7.11 -42.69
C CYS A 1033 3.97 -8.45 -42.90
N TYR A 1034 3.24 -9.53 -43.20
CA TYR A 1034 3.76 -10.90 -43.25
C TYR A 1034 4.95 -11.08 -44.22
N LYS A 1035 4.99 -10.33 -45.34
CA LYS A 1035 6.13 -10.35 -46.28
C LYS A 1035 7.44 -9.80 -45.67
N ALA A 1036 7.37 -8.90 -44.69
CA ALA A 1036 8.56 -8.45 -43.97
C ALA A 1036 9.07 -9.52 -43.00
N GLY A 1037 8.17 -10.27 -42.35
CA GLY A 1037 8.54 -11.38 -41.47
C GLY A 1037 9.15 -12.57 -42.22
N LEU A 1038 8.71 -12.85 -43.45
CA LEU A 1038 9.29 -13.96 -44.24
C LEU A 1038 10.79 -13.82 -44.48
N CYS A 1039 11.33 -12.61 -44.69
CA CYS A 1039 12.74 -12.44 -45.05
C CYS A 1039 13.75 -12.70 -43.92
N VAL A 1040 13.30 -13.06 -42.70
CA VAL A 1040 14.17 -13.64 -41.65
C VAL A 1040 13.83 -15.10 -41.35
N LEU A 1041 12.75 -15.63 -41.92
CA LEU A 1041 12.35 -17.04 -41.85
C LEU A 1041 12.91 -17.84 -43.04
N GLU A 1042 13.49 -17.17 -44.02
CA GLU A 1042 14.20 -17.73 -45.18
C GLU A 1042 15.68 -18.03 -44.88
N GLU A 1043 16.21 -17.54 -43.75
CA GLU A 1043 17.53 -17.85 -43.23
C GLU A 1043 17.44 -19.08 -42.29
N ASP A 1044 18.31 -20.08 -42.48
CA ASP A 1044 18.40 -21.26 -41.60
C ASP A 1044 19.15 -20.91 -40.31
N ILE A 1045 18.61 -21.35 -39.17
CA ILE A 1045 19.10 -20.99 -37.82
C ILE A 1045 19.71 -22.22 -37.15
N PHE A 1046 20.97 -22.11 -36.73
CA PHE A 1046 21.71 -23.16 -36.03
C PHE A 1046 22.17 -22.74 -34.63
N GLU A 1047 22.38 -21.44 -34.37
CA GLU A 1047 22.77 -20.92 -33.05
C GLU A 1047 21.61 -20.23 -32.32
N VAL A 1048 21.48 -20.47 -31.01
CA VAL A 1048 20.42 -19.94 -30.13
C VAL A 1048 20.95 -19.72 -28.71
N ASP A 1049 21.03 -18.46 -28.27
CA ASP A 1049 21.43 -18.11 -26.89
C ASP A 1049 20.37 -18.51 -25.84
N GLN A 1050 19.09 -18.39 -26.19
CA GLN A 1050 17.97 -18.48 -25.25
C GLN A 1050 16.84 -19.36 -25.81
N PRO A 1051 16.54 -20.53 -25.19
CA PRO A 1051 15.49 -21.43 -25.67
C PRO A 1051 14.11 -20.76 -25.82
N LYS A 1052 13.79 -19.80 -24.93
CA LYS A 1052 12.55 -19.00 -24.98
C LYS A 1052 12.39 -18.29 -26.32
N ASP A 1053 13.45 -17.71 -26.84
CA ASP A 1053 13.41 -16.89 -28.05
C ASP A 1053 13.28 -17.78 -29.29
N PHE A 1054 13.84 -19.00 -29.29
CA PHE A 1054 13.54 -20.03 -30.30
C PHE A 1054 12.07 -20.49 -30.28
N PHE A 1055 11.49 -20.76 -29.11
CA PHE A 1055 10.06 -21.11 -29.01
C PHE A 1055 9.17 -20.00 -29.59
N LEU A 1056 9.48 -18.72 -29.31
CA LEU A 1056 8.72 -17.57 -29.82
C LEU A 1056 8.98 -17.30 -31.32
N TYR A 1057 10.22 -17.41 -31.78
CA TYR A 1057 10.62 -17.29 -33.19
C TYR A 1057 9.86 -18.29 -34.07
N CYS A 1058 9.94 -19.58 -33.73
CA CYS A 1058 9.26 -20.64 -34.46
C CYS A 1058 7.72 -20.51 -34.36
N TYR A 1059 7.17 -20.08 -33.22
CA TYR A 1059 5.72 -19.87 -33.08
C TYR A 1059 5.22 -18.69 -33.94
N TYR A 1060 5.84 -17.51 -33.84
CA TYR A 1060 5.43 -16.35 -34.62
C TYR A 1060 5.73 -16.53 -36.12
N GLY A 1061 6.84 -17.18 -36.46
CA GLY A 1061 7.15 -17.56 -37.84
C GLY A 1061 6.11 -18.52 -38.43
N GLY A 1062 5.69 -19.52 -37.66
CA GLY A 1062 4.59 -20.41 -38.02
C GLY A 1062 3.28 -19.65 -38.26
N MET A 1063 2.95 -18.67 -37.42
CA MET A 1063 1.78 -17.79 -37.59
C MET A 1063 1.88 -16.90 -38.85
N ILE A 1064 3.06 -16.38 -39.20
CA ILE A 1064 3.28 -15.62 -40.44
C ILE A 1064 3.11 -16.53 -41.68
N CYS A 1065 3.67 -17.74 -41.63
CA CYS A 1065 3.50 -18.73 -42.69
C CYS A 1065 2.02 -19.16 -42.85
N ILE A 1066 1.26 -19.28 -41.77
CA ILE A 1066 -0.21 -19.47 -41.81
C ILE A 1066 -0.89 -18.28 -42.52
N GLY A 1067 -0.53 -17.04 -42.17
CA GLY A 1067 -1.08 -15.83 -42.79
C GLY A 1067 -0.87 -15.76 -44.30
N HIS A 1068 0.30 -16.23 -44.77
CA HIS A 1068 0.64 -16.39 -46.20
C HIS A 1068 0.20 -17.73 -46.83
N LYS A 1069 -0.49 -18.61 -46.08
CA LYS A 1069 -0.91 -19.96 -46.52
C LYS A 1069 0.23 -20.90 -46.92
N LEU A 1070 1.46 -20.61 -46.47
CA LEU A 1070 2.64 -21.47 -46.60
C LEU A 1070 2.57 -22.61 -45.56
N PHE A 1071 1.56 -23.47 -45.68
CA PHE A 1071 1.20 -24.43 -44.64
C PHE A 1071 2.29 -25.48 -44.35
N HIS A 1072 3.16 -25.80 -45.31
CA HIS A 1072 4.34 -26.66 -45.11
C HIS A 1072 5.30 -26.03 -44.10
N LYS A 1073 5.82 -24.83 -44.42
CA LYS A 1073 6.76 -24.10 -43.55
C LYS A 1073 6.15 -23.66 -42.22
N ALA A 1074 4.84 -23.42 -42.18
CA ALA A 1074 4.10 -23.26 -40.94
C ALA A 1074 4.12 -24.52 -40.07
N MET A 1075 3.89 -25.69 -40.67
CA MET A 1075 3.87 -26.98 -39.97
C MET A 1075 5.27 -27.32 -39.43
N GLU A 1076 6.33 -27.10 -40.20
CA GLU A 1076 7.73 -27.30 -39.79
C GLU A 1076 8.10 -26.42 -38.58
N LEU A 1077 7.88 -25.11 -38.68
CA LEU A 1077 8.17 -24.18 -37.58
C LEU A 1077 7.36 -24.52 -36.32
N LEU A 1078 6.07 -24.85 -36.45
CA LEU A 1078 5.25 -25.26 -35.30
C LEU A 1078 5.67 -26.63 -34.73
N HIS A 1079 6.18 -27.54 -35.55
CA HIS A 1079 6.76 -28.82 -35.10
C HIS A 1079 8.01 -28.58 -34.24
N ASN A 1080 8.85 -27.62 -34.62
CA ASN A 1080 10.06 -27.26 -33.88
C ASN A 1080 9.73 -26.71 -32.48
N VAL A 1081 8.68 -25.88 -32.33
CA VAL A 1081 8.21 -25.43 -30.99
C VAL A 1081 7.76 -26.61 -30.12
N VAL A 1082 7.18 -27.65 -30.73
CA VAL A 1082 6.56 -28.80 -30.07
C VAL A 1082 7.57 -29.90 -29.70
N THR A 1083 8.66 -30.02 -30.46
CA THR A 1083 9.69 -31.05 -30.28
C THR A 1083 10.95 -30.56 -29.59
N ALA A 1084 11.19 -29.24 -29.54
CA ALA A 1084 12.34 -28.65 -28.87
C ALA A 1084 12.43 -29.04 -27.37
N PRO A 1085 13.65 -29.15 -26.80
CA PRO A 1085 13.83 -29.59 -25.42
C PRO A 1085 13.07 -28.72 -24.41
N MET A 1086 12.17 -29.34 -23.64
CA MET A 1086 11.51 -28.71 -22.49
C MET A 1086 11.49 -29.60 -21.26
N SER A 1087 11.88 -29.04 -20.12
CA SER A 1087 11.82 -29.63 -18.78
C SER A 1087 10.50 -29.36 -18.06
N THR A 1088 9.76 -28.31 -18.47
CA THR A 1088 8.42 -27.97 -17.97
C THR A 1088 7.54 -27.52 -19.14
N THR A 1089 6.26 -27.88 -19.12
CA THR A 1089 5.31 -27.50 -20.17
C THR A 1089 5.16 -25.98 -20.23
N ASN A 1090 5.39 -25.40 -21.41
CA ASN A 1090 5.23 -23.96 -21.64
C ASN A 1090 3.99 -23.66 -22.51
N ALA A 1091 3.40 -22.48 -22.34
CA ALA A 1091 2.16 -22.10 -23.03
C ALA A 1091 2.35 -21.92 -24.55
N ILE A 1092 3.56 -21.56 -25.00
CA ILE A 1092 3.88 -21.34 -26.42
C ILE A 1092 3.79 -22.67 -27.17
N ALA A 1093 4.33 -23.75 -26.61
CA ALA A 1093 4.25 -25.10 -27.18
C ALA A 1093 2.81 -25.66 -27.19
N VAL A 1094 1.98 -25.34 -26.18
CA VAL A 1094 0.55 -25.66 -26.21
C VAL A 1094 -0.15 -24.92 -27.35
N GLU A 1095 0.06 -23.61 -27.46
CA GLU A 1095 -0.55 -22.79 -28.51
C GLU A 1095 -0.04 -23.09 -29.92
N ALA A 1096 1.19 -23.58 -30.03
CA ALA A 1096 1.77 -24.10 -31.26
C ALA A 1096 1.16 -25.45 -31.64
N TYR A 1097 1.08 -26.40 -30.69
CA TYR A 1097 0.56 -27.74 -30.93
C TYR A 1097 -0.90 -27.73 -31.40
N LYS A 1098 -1.77 -26.92 -30.78
CA LYS A 1098 -3.14 -26.66 -31.23
C LYS A 1098 -3.20 -26.28 -32.72
N LYS A 1099 -2.31 -25.40 -33.16
CA LYS A 1099 -2.29 -24.87 -34.54
C LYS A 1099 -1.60 -25.83 -35.51
N TYR A 1100 -0.57 -26.55 -35.06
CA TYR A 1100 0.05 -27.67 -35.77
C TYR A 1100 -0.97 -28.75 -36.15
N ILE A 1101 -1.86 -29.14 -35.22
CA ILE A 1101 -2.96 -30.09 -35.48
C ILE A 1101 -3.84 -29.62 -36.65
N LEU A 1102 -4.31 -28.36 -36.61
CA LEU A 1102 -5.19 -27.80 -37.64
C LEU A 1102 -4.46 -27.67 -38.99
N VAL A 1103 -3.23 -27.14 -39.00
CA VAL A 1103 -2.42 -26.98 -40.22
C VAL A 1103 -2.08 -28.33 -40.86
N SER A 1104 -1.74 -29.34 -40.06
CA SER A 1104 -1.50 -30.73 -40.53
C SER A 1104 -2.76 -31.31 -41.20
N ARG A 1105 -3.96 -31.07 -40.65
CA ARG A 1105 -5.22 -31.49 -41.29
C ARG A 1105 -5.53 -30.71 -42.56
N ILE A 1106 -5.26 -29.41 -42.62
CA ILE A 1106 -5.42 -28.60 -43.84
C ILE A 1106 -4.47 -29.11 -44.95
N HIS A 1107 -3.17 -29.21 -44.67
CA HIS A 1107 -2.11 -29.47 -45.66
C HIS A 1107 -1.96 -30.95 -46.02
N ASN A 1108 -1.82 -31.83 -45.03
CA ASN A 1108 -1.59 -33.26 -45.26
C ASN A 1108 -2.92 -34.03 -45.30
N GLY A 1109 -3.95 -33.57 -44.58
CA GLY A 1109 -5.18 -34.34 -44.32
C GLY A 1109 -4.99 -35.45 -43.28
N GLN A 1110 -3.74 -35.86 -43.06
CA GLN A 1110 -3.32 -36.79 -42.03
C GLN A 1110 -2.69 -36.03 -40.85
N PHE A 1111 -2.93 -36.53 -39.65
CA PHE A 1111 -2.31 -36.15 -38.40
C PHE A 1111 -2.34 -37.40 -37.51
N SER A 1112 -1.18 -37.83 -37.00
CA SER A 1112 -1.05 -39.01 -36.15
C SER A 1112 -1.13 -38.61 -34.68
N THR A 1113 -2.09 -39.18 -33.95
CA THR A 1113 -2.27 -38.96 -32.50
C THR A 1113 -1.38 -39.87 -31.63
N THR A 1114 -0.50 -40.66 -32.26
CA THR A 1114 0.08 -41.89 -31.67
C THR A 1114 1.61 -41.91 -31.59
N SER A 1115 2.34 -40.99 -32.24
CA SER A 1115 3.79 -40.84 -32.00
C SER A 1115 4.29 -39.42 -32.25
N PHE A 1116 4.75 -38.78 -31.17
CA PHE A 1116 5.80 -37.77 -31.29
C PHE A 1116 7.13 -38.47 -31.67
N PRO A 1117 8.08 -37.79 -32.33
CA PRO A 1117 9.42 -38.32 -32.55
C PRO A 1117 10.08 -38.75 -31.23
N LYS A 1118 10.86 -39.84 -31.24
CA LYS A 1118 11.45 -40.45 -30.03
C LYS A 1118 12.29 -39.48 -29.17
N TYR A 1119 12.85 -38.43 -29.76
CA TYR A 1119 13.63 -37.39 -29.09
C TYR A 1119 12.79 -36.29 -28.41
N THR A 1120 11.47 -36.25 -28.66
CA THR A 1120 10.55 -35.27 -28.05
C THR A 1120 10.47 -35.51 -26.54
N SER A 1121 10.55 -34.46 -25.71
CA SER A 1121 10.60 -34.64 -24.26
C SER A 1121 9.35 -35.32 -23.69
N SER A 1122 9.52 -36.14 -22.66
CA SER A 1122 8.42 -36.85 -21.99
C SER A 1122 7.36 -35.91 -21.40
N VAL A 1123 7.76 -34.68 -21.08
CA VAL A 1123 6.87 -33.59 -20.63
C VAL A 1123 5.96 -33.14 -21.77
N ALA A 1124 6.52 -32.84 -22.95
CA ALA A 1124 5.74 -32.48 -24.14
C ALA A 1124 4.78 -33.62 -24.54
N GLN A 1125 5.27 -34.86 -24.56
CA GLN A 1125 4.49 -36.05 -24.90
C GLN A 1125 3.26 -36.25 -23.98
N ARG A 1126 3.41 -36.03 -22.66
CA ARG A 1126 2.32 -36.18 -21.68
C ARG A 1126 1.36 -34.99 -21.67
N SER A 1127 1.86 -33.77 -21.70
CA SER A 1127 1.03 -32.58 -21.42
C SER A 1127 0.33 -31.98 -22.63
N LEU A 1128 0.99 -31.92 -23.81
CA LEU A 1128 0.46 -31.12 -24.94
C LEU A 1128 -0.87 -31.67 -25.48
N LYS A 1129 -1.05 -33.00 -25.45
CA LYS A 1129 -2.31 -33.68 -25.82
C LYS A 1129 -3.46 -33.30 -24.89
N ASN A 1130 -3.23 -33.30 -23.58
CA ASN A 1130 -4.24 -33.00 -22.57
C ASN A 1130 -4.74 -31.55 -22.63
N PHE A 1131 -3.83 -30.59 -22.89
CA PHE A 1131 -4.21 -29.17 -23.07
C PHE A 1131 -4.83 -28.83 -24.43
N SER A 1132 -4.99 -29.83 -25.32
CA SER A 1132 -5.43 -29.63 -26.71
C SER A 1132 -6.57 -30.56 -27.13
N LEU A 1133 -7.29 -31.18 -26.19
CA LEU A 1133 -8.32 -32.20 -26.46
C LEU A 1133 -9.33 -31.78 -27.56
N PRO A 1134 -10.00 -30.61 -27.52
CA PRO A 1134 -10.88 -30.14 -28.60
C PRO A 1134 -10.29 -30.16 -30.02
N TYR A 1135 -8.98 -29.93 -30.14
CA TYR A 1135 -8.27 -29.96 -31.42
C TYR A 1135 -7.95 -31.39 -31.86
N VAL A 1136 -7.60 -32.25 -30.90
CA VAL A 1136 -7.40 -33.68 -31.10
C VAL A 1136 -8.71 -34.35 -31.52
N ASP A 1137 -9.83 -33.97 -30.90
CA ASP A 1137 -11.16 -34.53 -31.19
C ASP A 1137 -11.67 -34.07 -32.56
N LEU A 1138 -11.52 -32.79 -32.91
CA LEU A 1138 -11.76 -32.29 -34.27
C LEU A 1138 -10.89 -33.03 -35.30
N ALA A 1139 -9.61 -33.26 -34.98
CA ALA A 1139 -8.70 -34.02 -35.84
C ALA A 1139 -9.05 -35.52 -35.90
N ASN A 1140 -9.64 -36.12 -34.87
CA ASN A 1140 -10.12 -37.50 -34.89
C ASN A 1140 -11.39 -37.62 -35.76
N SER A 1141 -12.33 -36.69 -35.59
CA SER A 1141 -13.56 -36.59 -36.40
C SER A 1141 -13.25 -36.41 -37.88
N TYR A 1142 -12.26 -35.58 -38.24
CA TYR A 1142 -11.77 -35.46 -39.63
C TYR A 1142 -11.32 -36.81 -40.21
N GLY A 1143 -10.84 -37.73 -39.37
CA GLY A 1143 -10.44 -39.07 -39.74
C GLY A 1143 -11.58 -39.99 -40.16
N THR A 1144 -12.83 -39.76 -39.71
CA THR A 1144 -14.00 -40.57 -40.13
C THR A 1144 -14.43 -40.28 -41.56
N GLY A 1145 -13.98 -39.16 -42.13
CA GLY A 1145 -14.34 -38.70 -43.47
C GLY A 1145 -15.76 -38.12 -43.60
N LYS A 1146 -16.57 -38.19 -42.54
CA LYS A 1146 -17.96 -37.71 -42.55
C LYS A 1146 -18.03 -36.23 -42.19
N ILE A 1147 -18.58 -35.44 -43.11
CA ILE A 1147 -18.62 -33.98 -43.01
C ILE A 1147 -19.52 -33.51 -41.85
N ALA A 1148 -20.73 -34.05 -41.71
CA ALA A 1148 -21.68 -33.63 -40.66
C ALA A 1148 -21.19 -33.95 -39.23
N GLU A 1149 -20.41 -35.02 -39.04
CA GLU A 1149 -19.76 -35.31 -37.75
C GLU A 1149 -18.70 -34.25 -37.42
N LEU A 1150 -17.90 -33.85 -38.43
CA LEU A 1150 -16.85 -32.84 -38.29
C LEU A 1150 -17.43 -31.44 -38.05
N GLU A 1151 -18.52 -31.08 -38.73
CA GLU A 1151 -19.22 -29.80 -38.53
C GLU A 1151 -19.85 -29.72 -37.13
N SER A 1152 -20.51 -30.80 -36.68
CA SER A 1152 -21.04 -30.89 -35.31
C SER A 1152 -19.92 -30.80 -34.25
N CYS A 1153 -18.80 -31.48 -34.47
CA CYS A 1153 -17.61 -31.40 -33.61
C CYS A 1153 -17.01 -29.98 -33.57
N ALA A 1154 -16.98 -29.29 -34.72
CA ALA A 1154 -16.48 -27.92 -34.85
C ALA A 1154 -17.37 -26.91 -34.11
N GLU A 1155 -18.69 -27.01 -34.24
CA GLU A 1155 -19.63 -26.09 -33.59
C GLU A 1155 -19.71 -26.36 -32.07
N THR A 1156 -19.70 -27.63 -31.64
CA THR A 1156 -19.66 -28.01 -30.21
C THR A 1156 -18.45 -27.44 -29.48
N ASN A 1157 -17.31 -27.25 -30.17
CA ASN A 1157 -16.08 -26.70 -29.62
C ASN A 1157 -15.85 -25.22 -30.00
N ARG A 1158 -16.86 -24.55 -30.60
CA ARG A 1158 -16.70 -23.24 -31.23
C ARG A 1158 -16.23 -22.15 -30.28
N GLU A 1159 -16.83 -22.02 -29.11
CA GLU A 1159 -16.42 -21.04 -28.08
C GLU A 1159 -14.93 -21.18 -27.75
N LYS A 1160 -14.43 -22.42 -27.72
CA LYS A 1160 -13.02 -22.70 -27.43
C LYS A 1160 -12.09 -22.29 -28.59
N PHE A 1161 -12.52 -22.47 -29.84
CA PHE A 1161 -11.78 -21.99 -31.01
C PHE A 1161 -11.88 -20.47 -31.19
N GLU A 1162 -12.94 -19.81 -30.73
CA GLU A 1162 -13.04 -18.35 -30.69
C GLU A 1162 -12.12 -17.78 -29.61
N LEU A 1163 -12.17 -18.30 -28.37
CA LEU A 1163 -11.29 -17.92 -27.26
C LEU A 1163 -9.80 -18.09 -27.58
N ASP A 1164 -9.42 -19.21 -28.18
CA ASP A 1164 -8.04 -19.51 -28.59
C ASP A 1164 -7.63 -18.80 -29.91
N ASN A 1165 -8.52 -18.01 -30.53
CA ASN A 1165 -8.32 -17.31 -31.81
C ASN A 1165 -7.97 -18.25 -33.00
N THR A 1166 -8.48 -19.48 -32.99
CA THR A 1166 -8.23 -20.52 -34.01
C THR A 1166 -9.43 -20.86 -34.88
N LEU A 1167 -10.63 -20.30 -34.65
CA LEU A 1167 -11.85 -20.63 -35.41
C LEU A 1167 -11.68 -20.49 -36.94
N GLY A 1168 -10.94 -19.49 -37.40
CA GLY A 1168 -10.63 -19.31 -38.83
C GLY A 1168 -9.80 -20.45 -39.45
N LEU A 1169 -9.04 -21.19 -38.64
CA LEU A 1169 -8.35 -22.41 -39.05
C LEU A 1169 -9.24 -23.65 -38.91
N ALA A 1170 -10.06 -23.75 -37.86
CA ALA A 1170 -11.03 -24.84 -37.70
C ALA A 1170 -12.04 -24.87 -38.88
N LYS A 1171 -12.54 -23.72 -39.32
CA LYS A 1171 -13.39 -23.60 -40.53
C LYS A 1171 -12.64 -23.97 -41.83
N GLN A 1172 -11.32 -23.74 -41.90
CA GLN A 1172 -10.50 -24.20 -43.02
C GLN A 1172 -10.24 -25.71 -43.00
N VAL A 1173 -10.16 -26.34 -41.81
CA VAL A 1173 -10.15 -27.81 -41.66
C VAL A 1173 -11.45 -28.40 -42.17
N VAL A 1174 -12.62 -27.88 -41.77
CA VAL A 1174 -13.92 -28.32 -42.34
C VAL A 1174 -13.89 -28.22 -43.88
N SER A 1175 -13.50 -27.06 -44.42
CA SER A 1175 -13.42 -26.84 -45.87
C SER A 1175 -12.40 -27.75 -46.60
N SER A 1176 -11.32 -28.17 -45.95
CA SER A 1176 -10.34 -29.09 -46.56
C SER A 1176 -10.87 -30.52 -46.66
N LEU A 1177 -11.79 -30.95 -45.77
CA LEU A 1177 -12.44 -32.26 -45.90
C LEU A 1177 -13.37 -32.31 -47.11
N TYR A 1178 -14.22 -31.30 -47.31
CA TYR A 1178 -15.07 -31.17 -48.51
C TYR A 1178 -14.26 -31.37 -49.80
N LYS A 1179 -13.16 -30.59 -49.95
CA LYS A 1179 -12.30 -30.64 -51.14
C LYS A 1179 -11.65 -32.01 -51.36
N ARG A 1180 -11.17 -32.65 -50.28
CA ARG A 1180 -10.56 -33.99 -50.35
C ARG A 1180 -11.58 -35.10 -50.61
N ASN A 1181 -12.80 -34.98 -50.13
CA ASN A 1181 -13.87 -35.94 -50.43
C ASN A 1181 -14.31 -35.84 -51.89
N ILE A 1182 -14.39 -34.63 -52.46
CA ILE A 1182 -14.59 -34.44 -53.91
C ILE A 1182 -13.44 -35.06 -54.69
N GLN A 1183 -12.18 -34.76 -54.35
CA GLN A 1183 -11.01 -35.36 -55.01
C GLN A 1183 -10.98 -36.89 -54.92
N ARG A 1184 -11.37 -37.47 -53.77
CA ARG A 1184 -11.53 -38.92 -53.59
C ARG A 1184 -12.62 -39.49 -54.49
N LEU A 1185 -13.80 -38.86 -54.56
CA LEU A 1185 -14.88 -39.26 -55.47
C LEU A 1185 -14.41 -39.23 -56.94
N THR A 1186 -13.73 -38.16 -57.36
CA THR A 1186 -13.13 -38.09 -58.71
C THR A 1186 -12.14 -39.23 -58.95
N GLN A 1187 -11.27 -39.54 -57.98
CA GLN A 1187 -10.32 -40.65 -58.11
C GLN A 1187 -11.05 -42.01 -58.19
N THR A 1188 -12.08 -42.24 -57.37
CA THR A 1188 -12.89 -43.46 -57.39
C THR A 1188 -13.58 -43.64 -58.74
N TYR A 1189 -14.23 -42.59 -59.28
CA TYR A 1189 -14.87 -42.63 -60.60
C TYR A 1189 -13.87 -42.80 -61.76
N LEU A 1190 -12.61 -42.39 -61.60
CA LEU A 1190 -11.53 -42.67 -62.55
C LEU A 1190 -10.96 -44.11 -62.44
N THR A 1191 -11.30 -44.85 -61.38
CA THR A 1191 -10.84 -46.23 -61.14
C THR A 1191 -11.93 -47.31 -61.27
N LEU A 1192 -13.20 -46.92 -61.34
CA LEU A 1192 -14.32 -47.84 -61.61
C LEU A 1192 -14.39 -48.17 -63.10
N SER A 1193 -14.68 -49.43 -63.43
CA SER A 1193 -14.98 -49.77 -64.83
C SER A 1193 -16.42 -49.35 -65.19
N LEU A 1194 -16.69 -49.21 -66.49
CA LEU A 1194 -18.07 -49.01 -66.98
C LEU A 1194 -19.02 -50.15 -66.56
N GLN A 1195 -18.49 -51.36 -66.33
CA GLN A 1195 -19.27 -52.51 -65.88
C GLN A 1195 -19.72 -52.36 -64.42
N ASP A 1196 -18.86 -51.83 -63.54
CA ASP A 1196 -19.16 -51.67 -62.12
C ASP A 1196 -20.21 -50.57 -61.89
N ILE A 1197 -20.12 -49.49 -62.67
CA ILE A 1197 -21.10 -48.39 -62.67
C ILE A 1197 -22.46 -48.91 -63.15
N ALA A 1198 -22.50 -49.73 -64.22
CA ALA A 1198 -23.74 -50.28 -64.76
C ALA A 1198 -24.44 -51.28 -63.81
N ASN A 1199 -23.70 -51.92 -62.89
CA ASN A 1199 -24.24 -52.87 -61.91
C ASN A 1199 -24.80 -52.18 -60.63
N THR A 1200 -24.72 -50.84 -60.53
CA THR A 1200 -25.04 -50.09 -59.29
C THR A 1200 -26.04 -48.95 -59.53
N VAL A 1201 -26.88 -49.05 -60.57
CA VAL A 1201 -27.92 -48.08 -60.98
C VAL A 1201 -29.27 -48.76 -61.09
#